data_AF-A0A7S2RJ80-F1
#
_entry.id   AF-A0A7S2RJ80-F1
#
_cell.length_a   1.000
_cell.length_b   1.000
_cell.length_c   1.000
_cell.angle_alpha   90.00
_cell.angle_beta   90.00
_cell.angle_gamma   90.00
#
_symmetry.space_group_name_H-M   'P 1'
#
loop_
_entity.id
_entity.type
_entity.pdbx_description
1 polymer ?
#
loop_
_entity_poly.entity_id
_entity_poly.type
_entity_poly.pdbx_seq_one_letter_code
_entity_poly.pdbx_strand_id
1 'polypeptide(L)'
;MRCLFLLGALAAAVAVHAANVENGFGTGNSVKGYIFNSDVVQHSKIDKDVEEISNAMNDEKYSDAENVFTNGKNSDKVDDNGAPKGKRKLADFSKDLDQALQSMPGGSPFNLYNMYKNYHGNAEYAKDFVLDAMKQQGQFSTVTDKVGRKELAVKGTQYQVVFMYTIYELEQARVYCTSDMSKALHSWDEGWAFYVGSKLQTNVAAAEGQLGYTLASKRAVADNGASGQFLTTDASSDQTGTRVWVNKKLQTLFQTGKGMLATAACTEVESVIKDIVAQMNVPLLQGVLRYAQNSKRSGVKGRAEGYAFAMAIVPQLHQCHNSIGEGVKTAMGIDESSVDIDNVRGWIIEGLKCLGLTCADIWNFKDLTNVVYKDKVRMQCGPAILGYTPGNLDKSVYQHSRIDLDIRDMENTFGTTSANFQVAKSIFENGQNSHKTSQTRKLAAFSNAAYTDMPLYKVHTEYWGDGLFARNFVLNALDNKAPFNKIPRNTEDGIRALKELVIKGSQLQSVWMYVLREMFEAVESCKNSDIPTALHSWDEGWVFYAGSLQVMEKSGKLGYALALKRAPQFKNRKGEVNDRMLALFESGKSAISQSQCTLAADILQQVERVMTIPVVQGLIRYIYKVRQTGKTSLKEKAECWAFLASVLPRISQCNKAVGDKLRDEFFAFTSNPSIEHTYDVDEMVSMVQSTFPCLGIECDDVGNYVEGTSERTKQCYDWKIRNNQFGGYQGSTDVTQHSRIDLDVEEFETHLKASDYTAAKQIYSNGKYSEKTSSMRTLEGLTKDQNKDMLFNVYKRYWKSKGRGDRYAHDFITDAIDAKGEFTGAPAVARKEGAVKGAQYQAVWMYVFHELEDSITNCKQADLLANDDKNVHAWDEGAAFFAGSRVGTLGLPKKGGKLVYTLMEKRAGDFGDSDSSHIARTIALFQTGLSYIVAGHCDKAEAIMHQLQAALTIPLIQGLFRYLYRADPNSDYHKSKPEDQPKSKAEGWAFAAAVLPQLHACNSQVAEQVYQNMRYSADPIVKDGYKSVVENVQSLFPCLNINGSHVGAYSESGKVIIPRVEGAELPGSNDASCSNGWKVTGILFIILFILLVGFVSIRFYCRRNQKMHDIDLTSQTPNSPSVRHASVDRYASASGIQLGMVDDKALNV
;
A
#
# COMPACT_ATOMS: atom_id res chain seq x y z
N MET A 1 37.03 14.19 -19.31
CA MET A 1 38.34 14.85 -19.05
C MET A 1 38.42 15.53 -17.68
N ARG A 2 37.59 16.52 -17.31
CA ARG A 2 37.78 17.24 -16.02
C ARG A 2 37.86 16.35 -14.76
N CYS A 3 37.11 15.24 -14.68
CA CYS A 3 37.21 14.29 -13.55
C CYS A 3 38.56 13.54 -13.45
N LEU A 4 39.31 13.40 -14.55
CA LEU A 4 40.65 12.77 -14.53
C LEU A 4 41.72 13.70 -13.93
N PHE A 5 41.56 15.02 -14.06
CA PHE A 5 42.48 15.99 -13.44
C PHE A 5 42.37 16.01 -11.91
N LEU A 6 41.15 15.87 -11.36
CA LEU A 6 40.93 15.80 -9.91
C LEU A 6 41.52 14.52 -9.29
N LEU A 7 41.41 13.37 -9.97
CA LEU A 7 42.06 12.13 -9.55
C LEU A 7 43.60 12.21 -9.63
N GLY A 8 44.14 12.89 -10.65
CA GLY A 8 45.58 13.16 -10.76
C GLY A 8 46.09 14.05 -9.62
N ALA A 9 45.33 15.08 -9.23
CA ALA A 9 45.68 15.96 -8.11
C ALA A 9 45.71 15.22 -6.75
N LEU A 10 44.74 14.34 -6.48
CA LEU A 10 44.76 13.50 -5.27
C LEU A 10 45.95 12.54 -5.25
N ALA A 11 46.28 11.90 -6.37
CA ALA A 11 47.44 11.02 -6.48
C ALA A 11 48.77 11.76 -6.20
N ALA A 12 48.92 13.00 -6.71
CA ALA A 12 50.09 13.83 -6.42
C ALA A 12 50.20 14.21 -4.94
N ALA A 13 49.08 14.57 -4.29
CA ALA A 13 49.06 14.93 -2.87
C ALA A 13 49.46 13.76 -1.96
N VAL A 14 49.10 12.53 -2.31
CA VAL A 14 49.51 11.31 -1.58
C VAL A 14 50.98 10.96 -1.84
N ALA A 15 51.47 11.12 -3.07
CA ALA A 15 52.84 10.76 -3.45
C ALA A 15 53.92 11.67 -2.81
N VAL A 16 53.62 12.94 -2.56
CA VAL A 16 54.56 13.89 -1.92
C VAL A 16 54.75 13.60 -0.42
N HIS A 17 53.85 12.85 0.21
CA HIS A 17 53.87 12.58 1.66
C HIS A 17 54.94 11.56 2.12
N ALA A 18 55.82 11.10 1.22
CA ALA A 18 56.87 10.12 1.50
C ALA A 18 58.31 10.67 1.37
N ALA A 19 58.51 11.92 0.93
CA ALA A 19 59.84 12.47 0.64
C ALA A 19 59.92 13.99 0.87
N ASN A 20 59.93 14.42 2.15
CA ASN A 20 60.63 15.63 2.64
C ASN A 20 60.44 15.76 4.16
N VAL A 21 61.29 15.08 4.95
CA VAL A 21 61.41 15.30 6.40
C VAL A 21 62.88 15.56 6.73
N GLU A 22 63.37 16.75 6.39
CA GLU A 22 64.60 17.29 6.94
C GLU A 22 64.64 18.81 6.76
N ASN A 23 64.07 19.55 7.74
CA ASN A 23 64.63 20.77 8.34
C ASN A 23 63.66 21.38 9.37
N GLY A 24 63.96 21.15 10.65
CA GLY A 24 63.63 22.03 11.79
C GLY A 24 62.22 22.59 11.97
N PHE A 25 61.32 21.82 12.59
CA PHE A 25 60.54 22.26 13.77
C PHE A 25 60.11 21.04 14.60
N GLY A 26 60.38 21.06 15.91
CA GLY A 26 59.90 20.06 16.88
C GLY A 26 58.58 20.49 17.53
N THR A 27 57.76 19.61 18.11
CA THR A 27 58.12 18.33 18.75
C THR A 27 57.15 17.20 18.41
N GLY A 28 57.61 15.95 18.42
CA GLY A 28 56.80 14.75 18.12
C GLY A 28 55.75 14.37 19.18
N ASN A 29 55.21 15.35 19.91
CA ASN A 29 54.17 15.14 20.90
C ASN A 29 52.82 14.87 20.20
N SER A 30 52.12 13.83 20.65
CA SER A 30 50.80 13.48 20.13
C SER A 30 49.78 13.24 21.25
N VAL A 31 48.54 13.68 21.02
CA VAL A 31 47.42 13.53 21.96
C VAL A 31 46.23 13.00 21.16
N LYS A 32 45.80 11.79 21.54
CA LYS A 32 44.75 11.01 20.84
C LYS A 32 44.92 10.95 19.32
N GLY A 33 46.13 10.61 18.87
CA GLY A 33 46.43 10.32 17.46
C GLY A 33 46.46 11.55 16.53
N TYR A 34 46.38 12.76 17.08
CA TYR A 34 46.81 13.98 16.41
C TYR A 34 48.22 14.33 16.89
N ILE A 35 49.10 14.68 15.96
CA ILE A 35 50.50 15.08 16.21
C ILE A 35 50.56 16.60 16.05
N PHE A 36 51.12 17.31 17.03
CA PHE A 36 51.28 18.77 16.95
C PHE A 36 52.43 19.15 16.00
N ASN A 37 52.37 20.33 15.37
CA ASN A 37 53.52 20.99 14.74
C ASN A 37 54.31 21.87 15.73
N SER A 38 53.69 22.24 16.86
CA SER A 38 54.18 23.27 17.78
C SER A 38 54.01 22.87 19.26
N ASP A 39 54.70 23.53 20.19
CA ASP A 39 54.51 23.26 21.63
C ASP A 39 53.23 23.93 22.15
N VAL A 40 52.14 23.16 22.16
CA VAL A 40 50.88 23.52 22.80
C VAL A 40 50.62 22.77 24.10
N VAL A 41 51.66 22.21 24.73
CA VAL A 41 51.52 21.46 25.99
C VAL A 41 50.93 22.33 27.09
N GLN A 42 51.31 23.62 27.15
CA GLN A 42 50.76 24.56 28.14
C GLN A 42 49.28 24.91 27.92
N HIS A 43 48.84 25.00 26.66
CA HIS A 43 47.44 25.20 26.27
C HIS A 43 46.58 24.03 26.76
N SER A 44 47.04 22.80 26.51
CA SER A 44 46.31 21.59 26.89
C SER A 44 46.02 21.46 28.40
N LYS A 45 46.85 22.07 29.27
CA LYS A 45 46.70 22.00 30.74
C LYS A 45 45.48 22.72 31.30
N ILE A 46 44.70 23.45 30.49
CA ILE A 46 43.49 24.12 30.97
C ILE A 46 42.46 23.12 31.53
N ASP A 47 42.51 21.86 31.09
CA ASP A 47 41.66 20.79 31.62
C ASP A 47 41.92 20.48 33.11
N LYS A 48 43.12 20.75 33.62
CA LYS A 48 43.45 20.66 35.04
C LYS A 48 42.84 21.81 35.85
N ASP A 49 42.75 23.01 35.28
CA ASP A 49 42.08 24.14 35.94
C ASP A 49 40.56 23.93 36.01
N VAL A 50 39.98 23.30 34.98
CA VAL A 50 38.59 22.81 35.01
C VAL A 50 38.37 21.71 36.06
N GLU A 51 39.35 20.81 36.25
CA GLU A 51 39.29 19.77 37.28
C GLU A 51 39.40 20.34 38.69
N GLU A 52 40.31 21.29 38.92
CA GLU A 52 40.48 22.01 40.18
C GLU A 52 39.20 22.77 40.57
N ILE A 53 38.56 23.46 39.61
CA ILE A 53 37.22 24.06 39.79
C ILE A 53 36.20 22.98 40.18
N SER A 54 36.18 21.83 39.50
CA SER A 54 35.25 20.73 39.79
C SER A 54 35.44 20.14 41.19
N ASN A 55 36.69 20.06 41.66
CA ASN A 55 37.04 19.57 42.99
C ASN A 55 36.71 20.60 44.08
N ALA A 56 37.09 21.86 43.90
CA ALA A 56 36.74 22.94 44.82
C ALA A 56 35.21 23.11 44.97
N MET A 57 34.46 22.98 43.87
CA MET A 57 32.99 22.99 43.91
C MET A 57 32.37 21.73 44.54
N ASN A 58 33.00 20.55 44.49
CA ASN A 58 32.57 19.36 45.26
C ASN A 58 32.73 19.60 46.77
N ASP A 59 33.88 20.19 47.14
CA ASP A 59 34.32 20.47 48.51
C ASP A 59 33.66 21.72 49.13
N GLU A 60 32.76 22.39 48.40
CA GLU A 60 32.10 23.65 48.79
C GLU A 60 33.06 24.85 49.01
N LYS A 61 34.26 24.75 48.45
CA LYS A 61 35.30 25.79 48.45
C LYS A 61 35.06 26.77 47.30
N TYR A 62 33.90 27.44 47.32
CA TYR A 62 33.44 28.31 46.22
C TYR A 62 34.46 29.41 45.87
N SER A 63 35.15 29.98 46.87
CA SER A 63 36.20 30.99 46.67
C SER A 63 37.46 30.44 46.00
N ASP A 64 37.83 29.18 46.25
CA ASP A 64 38.97 28.53 45.58
C ASP A 64 38.64 28.25 44.11
N ALA A 65 37.39 27.83 43.84
CA ALA A 65 36.88 27.65 42.48
C ALA A 65 36.87 28.98 41.69
N GLU A 66 36.38 30.06 42.31
CA GLU A 66 36.44 31.40 41.70
C GLU A 66 37.88 31.86 41.48
N ASN A 67 38.79 31.63 42.42
CA ASN A 67 40.20 31.99 42.26
C ASN A 67 40.87 31.23 41.11
N VAL A 68 40.65 29.92 40.96
CA VAL A 68 41.17 29.16 39.81
C VAL A 68 40.56 29.65 38.50
N PHE A 69 39.27 30.00 38.48
CA PHE A 69 38.61 30.53 37.28
C PHE A 69 39.12 31.93 36.88
N THR A 70 39.35 32.82 37.85
CA THR A 70 39.73 34.22 37.63
C THR A 70 41.23 34.49 37.55
N ASN A 71 42.07 33.62 38.14
CA ASN A 71 43.53 33.78 38.17
C ASN A 71 44.30 32.62 37.53
N GLY A 72 43.70 31.45 37.33
CA GLY A 72 44.36 30.26 36.76
C GLY A 72 45.30 29.55 37.76
N LYS A 73 45.68 28.30 37.45
CA LYS A 73 46.59 27.52 38.33
C LYS A 73 47.58 26.64 37.56
N ASN A 74 47.12 25.90 36.54
CA ASN A 74 47.89 24.86 35.86
C ASN A 74 48.34 25.24 34.44
N SER A 75 47.54 26.02 33.70
CA SER A 75 47.91 26.45 32.34
C SER A 75 48.69 27.77 32.36
N ASP A 76 49.88 27.77 31.75
CA ASP A 76 50.74 28.96 31.68
C ASP A 76 50.45 29.79 30.39
N LYS A 77 50.46 31.12 30.52
CA LYS A 77 50.72 32.03 29.38
C LYS A 77 52.25 32.13 29.25
N VAL A 78 52.78 31.96 28.04
CA VAL A 78 54.20 32.14 27.72
C VAL A 78 54.37 33.23 26.67
N ASP A 79 55.60 33.70 26.45
CA ASP A 79 55.95 34.52 25.29
C ASP A 79 56.48 33.68 24.12
N ASP A 80 56.77 34.37 23.02
CA ASP A 80 57.29 33.85 21.76
C ASP A 80 58.65 33.12 21.92
N ASN A 81 59.34 33.29 23.05
CA ASN A 81 60.59 32.62 23.43
C ASN A 81 60.36 31.49 24.48
N GLY A 82 59.12 31.22 24.88
CA GLY A 82 58.74 30.26 25.92
C GLY A 82 58.82 30.79 27.36
N ALA A 83 59.11 32.07 27.58
CA ALA A 83 59.25 32.64 28.92
C ALA A 83 57.87 32.84 29.60
N PRO A 84 57.68 32.45 30.88
CA PRO A 84 56.38 32.58 31.55
C PRO A 84 55.89 34.04 31.70
N LYS A 85 54.71 34.31 31.14
CA LYS A 85 53.96 35.58 31.25
C LYS A 85 52.83 35.54 32.30
N GLY A 86 52.69 34.44 33.04
CA GLY A 86 51.67 34.23 34.07
C GLY A 86 50.80 32.99 33.80
N LYS A 87 49.59 32.96 34.36
CA LYS A 87 48.61 31.88 34.17
C LYS A 87 47.52 32.26 33.17
N ARG A 88 46.90 31.28 32.52
CA ARG A 88 45.68 31.47 31.72
C ARG A 88 44.47 31.56 32.64
N LYS A 89 43.64 32.58 32.39
CA LYS A 89 42.49 32.93 33.21
C LYS A 89 41.22 32.62 32.43
N LEU A 90 40.48 31.61 32.87
CA LEU A 90 39.23 31.21 32.21
C LEU A 90 38.20 32.35 32.18
N ALA A 91 38.19 33.20 33.21
CA ALA A 91 37.34 34.39 33.26
C ALA A 91 37.67 35.44 32.18
N ASP A 92 38.94 35.59 31.76
CA ASP A 92 39.32 36.55 30.72
C ASP A 92 39.04 36.02 29.30
N PHE A 93 38.84 34.71 29.09
CA PHE A 93 38.72 34.12 27.73
C PHE A 93 37.66 34.79 26.84
N SER A 94 36.50 35.18 27.39
CA SER A 94 35.43 35.86 26.62
C SER A 94 35.79 37.32 26.27
N LYS A 95 36.68 37.94 27.05
CA LYS A 95 37.11 39.33 26.92
C LYS A 95 38.37 39.45 26.05
N ASP A 96 39.35 38.56 26.24
CA ASP A 96 40.51 38.39 25.35
C ASP A 96 40.02 38.18 23.90
N LEU A 97 38.95 37.39 23.72
CA LEU A 97 38.29 37.15 22.43
C LEU A 97 37.59 38.41 21.88
N ASP A 98 36.76 39.12 22.66
CA ASP A 98 36.09 40.35 22.18
C ASP A 98 37.09 41.46 21.80
N GLN A 99 38.18 41.59 22.57
CA GLN A 99 39.28 42.51 22.26
C GLN A 99 40.03 42.10 20.99
N ALA A 100 40.31 40.80 20.79
CA ALA A 100 40.90 40.31 19.56
C ALA A 100 40.03 40.65 18.33
N LEU A 101 38.73 40.35 18.38
CA LEU A 101 37.80 40.66 17.27
C LEU A 101 37.70 42.15 16.95
N GLN A 102 37.77 43.03 17.95
CA GLN A 102 37.78 44.49 17.75
C GLN A 102 39.05 45.00 17.02
N SER A 103 40.14 44.23 17.05
CA SER A 103 41.43 44.58 16.42
C SER A 103 41.64 44.02 15.01
N MET A 104 40.71 43.23 14.47
CA MET A 104 40.85 42.57 13.17
C MET A 104 40.56 43.53 11.99
N PRO A 105 41.49 43.73 11.05
CA PRO A 105 41.24 44.54 9.86
C PRO A 105 40.24 43.83 8.92
N GLY A 106 39.11 44.51 8.64
CA GLY A 106 38.01 43.97 7.84
C GLY A 106 36.74 43.65 8.65
N GLY A 107 36.82 43.70 9.99
CA GLY A 107 35.73 43.30 10.89
C GLY A 107 35.73 41.79 11.17
N SER A 108 34.99 41.37 12.20
CA SER A 108 34.99 39.97 12.66
C SER A 108 34.48 39.01 11.56
N PRO A 109 35.29 38.04 11.10
CA PRO A 109 34.79 36.94 10.30
C PRO A 109 34.04 35.90 11.16
N PHE A 110 34.25 35.94 12.48
CA PHE A 110 33.73 34.95 13.41
C PHE A 110 32.29 35.26 13.82
N ASN A 111 31.36 34.92 12.93
CA ASN A 111 29.92 35.10 13.13
C ASN A 111 29.38 34.39 14.39
N LEU A 112 30.02 33.31 14.84
CA LEU A 112 29.52 32.49 15.97
C LEU A 112 29.64 33.20 17.32
N TYR A 113 30.78 33.81 17.66
CA TYR A 113 30.86 34.57 18.92
C TYR A 113 29.92 35.78 18.91
N ASN A 114 29.86 36.52 17.79
CA ASN A 114 28.96 37.66 17.65
C ASN A 114 27.48 37.26 17.82
N MET A 115 27.09 36.09 17.31
CA MET A 115 25.76 35.50 17.52
C MET A 115 25.47 35.27 19.02
N TYR A 116 26.41 34.68 19.77
CA TYR A 116 26.24 34.47 21.22
C TYR A 116 26.22 35.79 21.99
N LYS A 117 27.16 36.70 21.73
CA LYS A 117 27.22 38.05 22.33
C LYS A 117 25.93 38.83 22.11
N ASN A 118 25.37 38.78 20.91
CA ASN A 118 24.11 39.45 20.56
C ASN A 118 22.91 38.77 21.23
N TYR A 119 22.82 37.44 21.23
CA TYR A 119 21.74 36.68 21.86
C TYR A 119 21.69 36.89 23.40
N HIS A 120 22.85 36.98 24.04
CA HIS A 120 22.96 37.26 25.49
C HIS A 120 22.96 38.75 25.84
N GLY A 121 23.09 39.66 24.86
CA GLY A 121 23.26 41.10 25.08
C GLY A 121 24.56 41.50 25.78
N ASN A 122 25.53 40.58 25.91
CA ASN A 122 26.73 40.75 26.74
C ASN A 122 27.92 39.96 26.14
N ALA A 123 29.09 40.61 26.06
CA ALA A 123 30.34 39.99 25.62
C ALA A 123 30.87 38.93 26.60
N GLU A 124 30.60 39.10 27.91
CA GLU A 124 31.14 38.27 28.99
C GLU A 124 30.18 37.16 29.45
N TYR A 125 29.14 36.86 28.65
CA TYR A 125 28.04 35.94 29.00
C TYR A 125 28.48 34.60 29.64
N ALA A 126 29.56 33.99 29.13
CA ALA A 126 30.06 32.70 29.63
C ALA A 126 30.84 32.84 30.96
N LYS A 127 31.49 33.98 31.20
CA LYS A 127 32.12 34.31 32.49
C LYS A 127 31.03 34.50 33.54
N ASP A 128 30.01 35.29 33.21
CA ASP A 128 28.94 35.64 34.16
C ASP A 128 28.07 34.41 34.48
N PHE A 129 27.77 33.54 33.50
CA PHE A 129 27.12 32.24 33.74
C PHE A 129 27.86 31.39 34.77
N VAL A 130 29.20 31.32 34.70
CA VAL A 130 30.02 30.52 35.63
C VAL A 130 30.10 31.18 37.00
N LEU A 131 30.34 32.49 37.07
CA LEU A 131 30.41 33.21 38.35
C LEU A 131 29.06 33.23 39.07
N ASP A 132 27.94 33.36 38.36
CA ASP A 132 26.60 33.30 38.95
C ASP A 132 26.33 31.93 39.59
N ALA A 133 26.78 30.84 38.96
CA ALA A 133 26.65 29.48 39.49
C ALA A 133 27.57 29.22 40.69
N MET A 134 28.79 29.77 40.67
CA MET A 134 29.72 29.73 41.80
C MET A 134 29.17 30.50 43.01
N LYS A 135 28.59 31.68 42.79
CA LYS A 135 28.11 32.60 43.84
C LYS A 135 26.66 32.39 44.26
N GLN A 136 25.89 31.58 43.53
CA GLN A 136 24.44 31.38 43.72
C GLN A 136 23.65 32.71 43.61
N GLN A 137 23.91 33.46 42.55
CA GLN A 137 23.27 34.75 42.27
C GLN A 137 22.57 34.71 40.90
N GLY A 138 21.91 35.83 40.53
CA GLY A 138 21.20 35.95 39.26
C GLY A 138 20.18 34.82 39.05
N GLN A 139 20.20 34.24 37.85
CA GLN A 139 19.35 33.12 37.43
C GLN A 139 19.58 31.80 38.20
N PHE A 140 20.60 31.72 39.07
CA PHE A 140 20.92 30.53 39.87
C PHE A 140 20.71 30.74 41.37
N SER A 141 20.11 31.86 41.77
CA SER A 141 19.74 32.15 43.17
C SER A 141 18.86 31.06 43.81
N THR A 142 17.97 30.41 43.04
CA THR A 142 17.12 29.29 43.49
C THR A 142 17.88 27.98 43.69
N VAL A 143 19.09 27.83 43.12
CA VAL A 143 19.85 26.58 43.10
C VAL A 143 20.67 26.43 44.38
N THR A 144 20.01 26.09 45.49
CA THR A 144 20.67 25.85 46.80
C THR A 144 21.45 24.53 46.86
N ASP A 145 21.15 23.56 45.99
CA ASP A 145 21.88 22.30 45.91
C ASP A 145 23.30 22.50 45.38
N LYS A 146 24.29 22.11 46.20
CA LYS A 146 25.71 22.15 45.83
C LYS A 146 26.03 21.33 44.59
N VAL A 147 25.33 20.22 44.35
CA VAL A 147 25.57 19.39 43.17
C VAL A 147 25.07 20.12 41.91
N GLY A 148 23.90 20.74 41.98
CA GLY A 148 23.37 21.64 40.95
C GLY A 148 24.33 22.80 40.62
N ARG A 149 24.75 23.58 41.63
CA ARG A 149 25.72 24.69 41.46
C ARG A 149 27.04 24.21 40.83
N LYS A 150 27.55 23.07 41.30
CA LYS A 150 28.80 22.47 40.81
C LYS A 150 28.70 22.05 39.35
N GLU A 151 27.61 21.37 38.94
CA GLU A 151 27.45 21.03 37.52
C GLU A 151 27.25 22.29 36.66
N LEU A 152 26.48 23.30 37.09
CA LEU A 152 26.34 24.56 36.35
C LEU A 152 27.70 25.24 36.10
N ALA A 153 28.48 25.48 37.16
CA ALA A 153 29.79 26.15 37.05
C ALA A 153 30.79 25.36 36.19
N VAL A 154 30.89 24.04 36.39
CA VAL A 154 31.81 23.18 35.65
C VAL A 154 31.39 23.03 34.19
N LYS A 155 30.09 22.87 33.90
CA LYS A 155 29.58 22.69 32.53
C LYS A 155 29.57 24.00 31.74
N GLY A 156 29.33 25.15 32.38
CA GLY A 156 29.54 26.46 31.78
C GLY A 156 31.02 26.68 31.40
N THR A 157 31.93 26.35 32.31
CA THR A 157 33.38 26.44 32.02
C THR A 157 33.78 25.52 30.86
N GLN A 158 33.32 24.27 30.86
CA GLN A 158 33.66 23.27 29.83
C GLN A 158 33.06 23.59 28.46
N TYR A 159 31.79 23.99 28.40
CA TYR A 159 30.99 23.98 27.16
C TYR A 159 30.46 25.36 26.71
N GLN A 160 30.76 26.43 27.46
CA GLN A 160 30.56 27.81 26.99
C GLN A 160 31.91 28.54 26.90
N VAL A 161 32.73 28.51 27.97
CA VAL A 161 34.03 29.21 28.00
C VAL A 161 35.08 28.54 27.10
N VAL A 162 35.52 27.31 27.45
CA VAL A 162 36.59 26.63 26.70
C VAL A 162 36.13 26.23 25.28
N PHE A 163 34.85 25.89 25.10
CA PHE A 163 34.26 25.58 23.79
C PHE A 163 34.36 26.75 22.82
N MET A 164 33.96 27.97 23.22
CA MET A 164 34.04 29.14 22.33
C MET A 164 35.49 29.53 22.04
N TYR A 165 36.37 29.43 23.04
CA TYR A 165 37.80 29.72 22.88
C TYR A 165 38.52 28.71 21.95
N THR A 166 38.10 27.43 21.98
CA THR A 166 38.56 26.40 21.04
C THR A 166 38.31 26.80 19.58
N ILE A 167 37.13 27.35 19.29
CA ILE A 167 36.73 27.73 17.92
C ILE A 167 37.40 29.04 17.51
N TYR A 168 37.61 29.96 18.46
CA TYR A 168 38.40 31.17 18.24
C TYR A 168 39.82 30.86 17.74
N GLU A 169 40.55 29.90 18.33
CA GLU A 169 41.89 29.54 17.85
C GLU A 169 41.87 28.92 16.43
N LEU A 170 40.82 28.18 16.05
CA LEU A 170 40.66 27.70 14.68
C LEU A 170 40.44 28.85 13.68
N GLU A 171 39.71 29.89 14.07
CA GLU A 171 39.53 31.10 13.25
C GLU A 171 40.79 31.97 13.21
N GLN A 172 41.56 32.05 14.30
CA GLN A 172 42.88 32.67 14.31
C GLN A 172 43.83 31.95 13.34
N ALA A 173 43.79 30.61 13.29
CA ALA A 173 44.55 29.85 12.30
C ALA A 173 44.19 30.25 10.86
N ARG A 174 42.90 30.43 10.55
CA ARG A 174 42.43 30.90 9.24
C ARG A 174 42.83 32.35 8.94
N VAL A 175 42.82 33.24 9.93
CA VAL A 175 43.29 34.64 9.80
C VAL A 175 44.80 34.71 9.55
N TYR A 176 45.59 33.91 10.26
CA TYR A 176 47.05 33.85 10.06
C TYR A 176 47.47 33.10 8.79
N CYS A 177 46.62 32.25 8.21
CA CYS A 177 46.94 31.41 7.04
C CYS A 177 47.54 32.19 5.85
N THR A 178 47.15 33.46 5.64
CA THR A 178 47.68 34.31 4.55
C THR A 178 48.83 35.24 4.97
N SER A 179 49.20 35.29 6.25
CA SER A 179 50.09 36.32 6.81
C SER A 179 51.24 35.79 7.69
N ASP A 180 51.03 34.71 8.44
CA ASP A 180 52.04 34.04 9.26
C ASP A 180 51.69 32.54 9.40
N MET A 181 52.27 31.71 8.55
CA MET A 181 51.97 30.27 8.55
C MET A 181 52.41 29.55 9.84
N SER A 182 53.41 30.09 10.56
CA SER A 182 53.84 29.52 11.83
C SER A 182 52.78 29.74 12.91
N LYS A 183 52.23 30.95 13.00
CA LYS A 183 51.09 31.25 13.90
C LYS A 183 49.82 30.52 13.46
N ALA A 184 49.58 30.38 12.16
CA ALA A 184 48.44 29.64 11.63
C ALA A 184 48.42 28.19 12.11
N LEU A 185 49.55 27.49 12.01
CA LEU A 185 49.70 26.11 12.48
C LEU A 185 49.72 26.02 14.02
N HIS A 186 50.20 27.06 14.72
CA HIS A 186 50.17 27.10 16.19
C HIS A 186 48.75 27.20 16.74
N SER A 187 47.94 28.18 16.30
CA SER A 187 46.55 28.29 16.77
C SER A 187 45.69 27.08 16.35
N TRP A 188 45.99 26.42 15.22
CA TRP A 188 45.31 25.16 14.86
C TRP A 188 45.62 24.02 15.84
N ASP A 189 46.89 23.91 16.27
CA ASP A 189 47.31 22.99 17.33
C ASP A 189 46.68 23.37 18.70
N GLU A 190 46.57 24.67 19.02
CA GLU A 190 45.89 25.16 20.23
C GLU A 190 44.42 24.75 20.27
N GLY A 191 43.71 24.85 19.13
CA GLY A 191 42.33 24.36 19.01
C GLY A 191 42.20 22.88 19.39
N TRP A 192 43.11 22.00 18.95
CA TRP A 192 43.07 20.59 19.37
C TRP A 192 43.42 20.44 20.86
N ALA A 193 44.41 21.18 21.35
CA ALA A 193 44.81 21.18 22.76
C ALA A 193 43.65 21.58 23.70
N PHE A 194 42.87 22.60 23.32
CA PHE A 194 41.68 23.05 24.05
C PHE A 194 40.45 22.15 23.84
N TYR A 195 40.35 21.42 22.74
CA TYR A 195 39.27 20.43 22.58
C TYR A 195 39.48 19.16 23.43
N VAL A 196 40.73 18.71 23.58
CA VAL A 196 41.07 17.37 24.12
C VAL A 196 41.58 17.41 25.57
N GLY A 197 42.49 18.34 25.90
CA GLY A 197 43.07 18.47 27.25
C GLY A 197 44.27 17.57 27.55
N SER A 198 45.15 18.04 28.46
CA SER A 198 46.41 17.41 28.83
C SER A 198 46.29 16.04 29.50
N LYS A 199 45.15 15.73 30.12
CA LYS A 199 44.91 14.45 30.81
C LYS A 199 44.73 13.28 29.84
N LEU A 200 44.33 13.53 28.60
CA LEU A 200 44.03 12.48 27.61
C LEU A 200 45.26 12.07 26.78
N GLN A 201 46.41 11.87 27.45
CA GLN A 201 47.61 11.29 26.82
C GLN A 201 47.30 9.97 26.10
N THR A 202 48.13 9.59 25.13
CA THR A 202 47.90 8.46 24.20
C THR A 202 47.29 7.22 24.86
N ASN A 203 47.85 6.78 26.00
CA ASN A 203 47.44 5.55 26.70
C ASN A 203 46.37 5.71 27.79
N VAL A 204 45.88 6.93 28.09
CA VAL A 204 44.90 7.18 29.18
C VAL A 204 43.46 6.91 28.72
N ALA A 205 42.61 6.40 29.60
CA ALA A 205 41.20 6.13 29.27
C ALA A 205 40.42 7.43 29.00
N ALA A 206 39.61 7.45 27.94
CA ALA A 206 38.87 8.65 27.51
C ALA A 206 37.85 9.18 28.54
N ALA A 207 37.57 8.44 29.61
CA ALA A 207 36.70 8.85 30.71
C ALA A 207 37.33 9.91 31.64
N GLU A 208 38.66 10.03 31.69
CA GLU A 208 39.40 10.81 32.69
C GLU A 208 39.63 12.28 32.30
N GLY A 209 39.33 12.66 31.05
CA GLY A 209 39.40 14.04 30.58
C GLY A 209 38.19 14.89 30.98
N GLN A 210 38.35 16.21 30.85
CA GLN A 210 37.33 17.20 31.23
C GLN A 210 36.65 17.89 30.04
N LEU A 211 37.26 17.88 28.85
CA LEU A 211 36.86 18.72 27.71
C LEU A 211 36.05 17.96 26.64
N GLY A 212 35.87 18.55 25.45
CA GLY A 212 34.91 18.11 24.44
C GLY A 212 35.08 16.65 23.99
N TYR A 213 36.33 16.21 23.79
CA TYR A 213 36.66 14.83 23.39
C TYR A 213 36.11 13.78 24.37
N THR A 214 36.15 14.09 25.68
CA THR A 214 35.59 13.23 26.72
C THR A 214 34.07 13.32 26.79
N LEU A 215 33.46 14.47 26.45
CA LEU A 215 32.00 14.54 26.38
C LEU A 215 31.45 13.62 25.28
N ALA A 216 32.02 13.65 24.07
CA ALA A 216 31.66 12.73 22.99
C ALA A 216 31.84 11.26 23.40
N SER A 217 32.96 10.95 24.05
CA SER A 217 33.23 9.61 24.62
C SER A 217 32.18 9.20 25.67
N LYS A 218 31.65 10.15 26.45
CA LYS A 218 30.60 9.96 27.47
C LYS A 218 29.16 9.99 26.91
N ARG A 219 28.96 9.92 25.59
CA ARG A 219 27.64 9.81 24.92
C ARG A 219 27.53 8.58 24.00
N ALA A 220 28.63 8.21 23.34
CA ALA A 220 28.76 7.02 22.50
C ALA A 220 28.62 5.70 23.29
N VAL A 221 28.54 4.55 22.61
CA VAL A 221 28.26 3.22 23.21
C VAL A 221 29.46 2.28 23.09
N ALA A 222 29.81 1.58 24.18
CA ALA A 222 30.67 0.40 24.12
C ALA A 222 29.81 -0.88 24.13
N ASP A 223 30.19 -1.87 23.31
CA ASP A 223 29.38 -3.08 23.01
C ASP A 223 29.08 -3.93 24.26
N ASN A 224 29.89 -3.79 25.30
CA ASN A 224 29.78 -4.48 26.59
C ASN A 224 28.79 -3.80 27.58
N GLY A 225 27.73 -3.17 27.07
CA GLY A 225 26.50 -2.80 27.80
C GLY A 225 26.57 -1.57 28.73
N ALA A 226 27.77 -1.10 29.07
CA ALA A 226 28.00 -0.01 30.00
C ALA A 226 27.63 1.38 29.43
N SER A 227 26.77 2.09 30.18
CA SER A 227 26.54 3.56 30.27
C SER A 227 26.33 4.45 29.01
N GLY A 228 26.68 4.01 27.80
CA GLY A 228 26.43 4.74 26.55
C GLY A 228 24.96 4.78 26.12
N GLN A 229 24.60 5.73 25.23
CA GLN A 229 23.18 5.99 24.89
C GLN A 229 22.87 6.24 23.41
N PHE A 230 23.81 6.69 22.57
CA PHE A 230 23.50 7.21 21.22
C PHE A 230 24.00 6.35 20.03
N LEU A 231 24.57 5.17 20.29
CA LEU A 231 25.09 4.20 19.29
C LEU A 231 26.17 4.75 18.33
N THR A 232 26.76 5.93 18.59
CA THR A 232 27.76 6.61 17.75
C THR A 232 29.18 6.00 17.80
N THR A 233 29.28 4.68 17.62
CA THR A 233 30.53 3.90 17.61
C THR A 233 30.64 2.94 16.42
N ASP A 234 31.88 2.45 16.19
CA ASP A 234 32.18 1.37 15.23
C ASP A 234 32.59 0.05 15.92
N ALA A 235 32.41 -1.05 15.18
CA ALA A 235 32.66 -2.42 15.66
C ALA A 235 34.15 -2.82 15.67
N SER A 236 35.00 -2.08 14.95
CA SER A 236 36.42 -2.39 14.76
C SER A 236 37.29 -1.16 15.00
N SER A 237 38.07 -1.20 16.08
CA SER A 237 39.14 -0.22 16.32
C SER A 237 40.20 -0.29 15.23
N ASP A 238 40.36 0.81 14.49
CA ASP A 238 41.48 1.01 13.57
C ASP A 238 42.76 1.47 14.29
N GLN A 239 43.77 1.86 13.51
CA GLN A 239 45.09 2.30 13.99
C GLN A 239 45.05 3.55 14.90
N THR A 240 43.95 4.29 14.97
CA THR A 240 43.77 5.43 15.91
C THR A 240 43.32 5.01 17.31
N GLY A 241 42.86 3.77 17.49
CA GLY A 241 42.39 3.23 18.76
C GLY A 241 41.05 3.80 19.28
N THR A 242 40.39 4.72 18.55
CA THR A 242 39.17 5.38 19.02
C THR A 242 37.93 4.93 18.24
N ARG A 243 37.08 4.12 18.89
CA ARG A 243 35.79 3.66 18.33
C ARG A 243 34.69 4.73 18.25
N VAL A 244 34.92 5.94 18.80
CA VAL A 244 33.91 7.00 18.93
C VAL A 244 33.87 7.84 17.66
N TRP A 245 32.77 7.74 16.89
CA TRP A 245 32.71 8.31 15.55
C TRP A 245 32.90 9.83 15.50
N VAL A 246 32.30 10.58 16.44
CA VAL A 246 32.46 12.04 16.53
C VAL A 246 33.94 12.42 16.71
N ASN A 247 34.65 11.76 17.63
CA ASN A 247 36.07 12.03 17.88
C ASN A 247 36.95 11.64 16.69
N LYS A 248 36.64 10.51 16.04
CA LYS A 248 37.32 10.05 14.83
C LYS A 248 37.12 10.99 13.64
N LYS A 249 35.88 11.46 13.41
CA LYS A 249 35.54 12.46 12.37
C LYS A 249 36.20 13.81 12.67
N LEU A 250 36.22 14.27 13.92
CA LEU A 250 36.97 15.46 14.33
C LEU A 250 38.48 15.29 14.11
N GLN A 251 39.08 14.16 14.52
CA GLN A 251 40.50 13.89 14.31
C GLN A 251 40.87 13.94 12.82
N THR A 252 40.03 13.37 11.95
CA THR A 252 40.19 13.48 10.49
C THR A 252 40.07 14.94 10.00
N LEU A 253 39.07 15.69 10.45
CA LEU A 253 38.89 17.10 10.06
C LEU A 253 40.08 17.98 10.52
N PHE A 254 40.55 17.80 11.74
CA PHE A 254 41.73 18.48 12.26
C PHE A 254 43.00 18.14 11.47
N GLN A 255 43.20 16.87 11.08
CA GLN A 255 44.30 16.48 10.18
C GLN A 255 44.16 17.10 8.77
N THR A 256 42.96 17.11 8.21
CA THR A 256 42.66 17.71 6.89
C THR A 256 42.93 19.21 6.88
N GLY A 257 42.40 19.97 7.84
CA GLY A 257 42.61 21.41 7.94
C GLY A 257 44.08 21.77 8.22
N LYS A 258 44.79 20.97 9.03
CA LYS A 258 46.24 21.11 9.22
C LYS A 258 47.01 20.96 7.90
N GLY A 259 46.62 20.00 7.07
CA GLY A 259 47.18 19.79 5.73
C GLY A 259 46.88 20.95 4.77
N MET A 260 45.65 21.48 4.80
CA MET A 260 45.25 22.66 4.01
C MET A 260 45.99 23.94 4.44
N LEU A 261 46.19 24.16 5.74
CA LEU A 261 47.03 25.25 6.24
C LEU A 261 48.46 25.10 5.71
N ALA A 262 49.07 23.90 5.84
CA ALA A 262 50.42 23.65 5.34
C ALA A 262 50.61 23.87 3.82
N THR A 263 49.53 23.90 3.03
CA THR A 263 49.54 24.25 1.59
C THR A 263 48.95 25.63 1.27
N ALA A 264 48.66 26.45 2.29
CA ALA A 264 48.03 27.78 2.20
C ALA A 264 46.65 27.80 1.50
N ALA A 265 45.89 26.69 1.58
CA ALA A 265 44.51 26.57 1.09
C ALA A 265 43.50 27.23 2.06
N CYS A 266 43.66 28.55 2.26
CA CYS A 266 43.01 29.29 3.34
C CYS A 266 41.48 29.44 3.20
N THR A 267 40.93 29.32 1.99
CA THR A 267 39.48 29.38 1.75
C THR A 267 38.82 28.04 2.06
N GLU A 268 39.50 26.93 1.75
CA GLU A 268 39.07 25.57 2.00
C GLU A 268 39.02 25.25 3.50
N VAL A 269 39.97 25.78 4.28
CA VAL A 269 40.01 25.68 5.75
C VAL A 269 38.72 26.22 6.39
N GLU A 270 38.08 27.25 5.82
CA GLU A 270 36.82 27.79 6.36
C GLU A 270 35.67 26.76 6.34
N SER A 271 35.65 25.87 5.34
CA SER A 271 34.68 24.77 5.30
C SER A 271 34.99 23.72 6.39
N VAL A 272 36.27 23.39 6.57
CA VAL A 272 36.70 22.43 7.59
C VAL A 272 36.41 22.93 9.01
N ILE A 273 36.55 24.24 9.27
CA ILE A 273 36.16 24.84 10.56
C ILE A 273 34.65 24.68 10.80
N LYS A 274 33.81 24.92 9.79
CA LYS A 274 32.34 24.73 9.91
C LYS A 274 31.98 23.28 10.20
N ASP A 275 32.63 22.33 9.52
CA ASP A 275 32.46 20.89 9.77
C ASP A 275 32.94 20.49 11.18
N ILE A 276 34.04 21.08 11.67
CA ILE A 276 34.52 20.89 13.05
C ILE A 276 33.48 21.41 14.05
N VAL A 277 32.99 22.64 13.90
CA VAL A 277 31.96 23.22 14.78
C VAL A 277 30.68 22.38 14.80
N ALA A 278 30.23 21.92 13.62
CA ALA A 278 29.09 21.00 13.52
C ALA A 278 29.32 19.73 14.35
N GLN A 279 30.47 19.06 14.21
CA GLN A 279 30.78 17.85 14.98
C GLN A 279 31.02 18.12 16.47
N MET A 280 31.53 19.31 16.84
CA MET A 280 31.63 19.75 18.24
C MET A 280 30.24 19.97 18.88
N ASN A 281 29.21 20.35 18.11
CA ASN A 281 27.84 20.51 18.58
C ASN A 281 27.13 19.17 18.89
N VAL A 282 27.45 18.08 18.17
CA VAL A 282 26.84 16.74 18.36
C VAL A 282 26.77 16.31 19.83
N PRO A 283 27.88 16.27 20.61
CA PRO A 283 27.85 15.82 22.00
C PRO A 283 27.11 16.78 22.96
N LEU A 284 26.95 18.06 22.58
CA LEU A 284 26.11 19.02 23.32
C LEU A 284 24.63 18.71 23.10
N LEU A 285 24.20 18.51 21.85
CA LEU A 285 22.83 18.12 21.48
C LEU A 285 22.44 16.79 22.13
N GLN A 286 23.34 15.79 22.10
CA GLN A 286 23.18 14.52 22.84
C GLN A 286 23.12 14.73 24.37
N GLY A 287 23.76 15.79 24.88
CA GLY A 287 23.57 16.28 26.25
C GLY A 287 22.14 16.74 26.51
N VAL A 288 21.63 17.72 25.74
CA VAL A 288 20.26 18.24 25.90
C VAL A 288 19.23 17.11 25.84
N LEU A 289 19.31 16.26 24.81
CA LEU A 289 18.43 15.10 24.60
C LEU A 289 18.45 14.07 25.75
N ARG A 290 19.58 13.92 26.45
CA ARG A 290 19.70 13.03 27.62
C ARG A 290 18.97 13.59 28.84
N TYR A 291 19.04 14.90 29.08
CA TYR A 291 18.48 15.56 30.27
C TYR A 291 17.07 16.16 30.05
N ALA A 292 16.50 16.01 28.84
CA ALA A 292 15.07 16.10 28.60
C ALA A 292 14.29 14.87 29.12
N GLN A 293 14.99 13.79 29.50
CA GLN A 293 14.35 12.60 30.08
C GLN A 293 13.96 12.85 31.53
N ASN A 294 12.68 12.75 31.87
CA ASN A 294 12.18 12.94 33.25
C ASN A 294 12.87 12.03 34.28
N SER A 295 13.23 10.79 33.89
CA SER A 295 14.01 9.84 34.71
C SER A 295 15.50 10.20 34.90
N LYS A 296 15.98 11.27 34.23
CA LYS A 296 17.32 11.88 34.40
C LYS A 296 17.24 13.33 34.90
N ARG A 297 16.06 13.94 34.89
CA ARG A 297 15.80 15.35 35.23
C ARG A 297 15.20 15.58 36.62
N SER A 298 14.63 14.55 37.23
CA SER A 298 13.91 14.65 38.52
C SER A 298 14.70 15.34 39.66
N GLY A 299 16.01 15.07 39.78
CA GLY A 299 16.89 15.74 40.75
C GLY A 299 17.50 17.04 40.22
N VAL A 300 17.84 17.98 41.11
CA VAL A 300 18.40 19.30 40.75
C VAL A 300 19.65 19.18 39.87
N LYS A 301 20.57 18.23 40.17
CA LYS A 301 21.69 17.85 39.29
C LYS A 301 21.28 17.65 37.82
N GLY A 302 20.18 16.95 37.57
CA GLY A 302 19.70 16.64 36.23
C GLY A 302 19.21 17.87 35.46
N ARG A 303 18.56 18.81 36.18
CA ARG A 303 18.18 20.11 35.62
C ARG A 303 19.40 20.99 35.37
N ALA A 304 20.36 21.01 36.30
CA ALA A 304 21.63 21.74 36.18
C ALA A 304 22.46 21.28 34.97
N GLU A 305 22.71 19.96 34.83
CA GLU A 305 23.40 19.41 33.66
C GLU A 305 22.62 19.73 32.37
N GLY A 306 21.30 19.50 32.35
CA GLY A 306 20.46 19.75 31.17
C GLY A 306 20.39 21.21 30.73
N TYR A 307 20.26 22.13 31.67
CA TYR A 307 20.23 23.57 31.41
C TYR A 307 21.58 24.07 30.90
N ALA A 308 22.70 23.60 31.49
CA ALA A 308 24.03 23.97 31.01
C ALA A 308 24.33 23.45 29.60
N PHE A 309 23.88 22.23 29.24
CA PHE A 309 23.94 21.75 27.85
C PHE A 309 23.02 22.56 26.91
N ALA A 310 21.83 22.95 27.37
CA ALA A 310 20.91 23.75 26.56
C ALA A 310 21.50 25.14 26.27
N MET A 311 21.94 25.88 27.29
CA MET A 311 22.50 27.22 27.10
C MET A 311 23.80 27.24 26.29
N ALA A 312 24.54 26.13 26.22
CA ALA A 312 25.69 25.98 25.33
C ALA A 312 25.33 25.93 23.83
N ILE A 313 24.10 25.53 23.45
CA ILE A 313 23.68 25.33 22.04
C ILE A 313 22.46 26.16 21.61
N VAL A 314 21.65 26.63 22.56
CA VAL A 314 20.46 27.46 22.32
C VAL A 314 20.72 28.70 21.46
N PRO A 315 21.84 29.45 21.58
CA PRO A 315 22.07 30.62 20.72
C PRO A 315 22.17 30.25 19.23
N GLN A 316 22.79 29.11 18.90
CA GLN A 316 22.82 28.60 17.52
C GLN A 316 21.43 28.15 17.06
N LEU A 317 20.69 27.44 17.91
CA LEU A 317 19.32 27.02 17.63
C LEU A 317 18.36 28.21 17.42
N HIS A 318 18.50 29.28 18.20
CA HIS A 318 17.73 30.52 18.08
C HIS A 318 18.05 31.25 16.77
N GLN A 319 19.33 31.30 16.37
CA GLN A 319 19.75 31.85 15.08
C GLN A 319 19.21 31.04 13.89
N CYS A 320 19.09 29.71 14.04
CA CYS A 320 18.46 28.85 13.04
C CYS A 320 16.94 29.09 12.93
N HIS A 321 16.24 29.18 14.06
CA HIS A 321 14.87 29.67 14.15
C HIS A 321 14.54 30.06 15.61
N ASN A 322 13.97 31.26 15.82
CA ASN A 322 13.76 31.80 17.16
C ASN A 322 12.90 30.89 18.06
N SER A 323 11.84 30.28 17.53
CA SER A 323 10.96 29.37 18.28
C SER A 323 11.64 28.05 18.70
N ILE A 324 12.66 27.59 17.96
CA ILE A 324 13.46 26.42 18.32
C ILE A 324 14.32 26.77 19.53
N GLY A 325 15.03 27.90 19.45
CA GLY A 325 15.88 28.40 20.53
C GLY A 325 15.09 28.64 21.81
N GLU A 326 14.01 29.41 21.74
CA GLU A 326 13.15 29.68 22.90
C GLU A 326 12.43 28.42 23.41
N GLY A 327 11.95 27.53 22.53
CA GLY A 327 11.33 26.27 22.93
C GLY A 327 12.27 25.39 23.76
N VAL A 328 13.49 25.15 23.27
CA VAL A 328 14.51 24.36 23.99
C VAL A 328 14.93 25.06 25.29
N LYS A 329 15.13 26.37 25.27
CA LYS A 329 15.48 27.20 26.44
C LYS A 329 14.43 27.13 27.54
N THR A 330 13.16 27.33 27.21
CA THR A 330 12.03 27.25 28.15
C THR A 330 11.91 25.84 28.70
N ALA A 331 11.77 24.82 27.85
CA ALA A 331 11.60 23.44 28.31
C ALA A 331 12.79 22.94 29.14
N MET A 332 14.03 23.35 28.82
CA MET A 332 15.21 22.93 29.56
C MET A 332 15.53 23.80 30.80
N GLY A 333 14.69 24.78 31.14
CA GLY A 333 14.87 25.73 32.25
C GLY A 333 15.20 25.13 33.61
N ILE A 334 16.05 25.79 34.40
CA ILE A 334 16.66 25.21 35.62
C ILE A 334 15.63 24.78 36.70
N ASP A 335 14.49 25.47 36.79
CA ASP A 335 13.42 25.14 37.72
C ASP A 335 12.43 24.10 37.16
N GLU A 336 12.44 23.84 35.85
CA GLU A 336 11.47 22.94 35.18
C GLU A 336 11.66 21.47 35.56
N SER A 337 10.76 20.98 36.42
CA SER A 337 10.83 19.64 37.02
C SER A 337 10.46 18.49 36.08
N SER A 338 9.67 18.77 35.03
CA SER A 338 9.26 17.81 34.01
C SER A 338 9.34 18.43 32.62
N VAL A 339 9.63 17.61 31.62
CA VAL A 339 9.86 18.02 30.23
C VAL A 339 9.18 17.06 29.27
N ASP A 340 8.60 17.64 28.22
CA ASP A 340 8.22 16.93 27.02
C ASP A 340 9.46 16.70 26.14
N ILE A 341 9.99 15.48 26.20
CA ILE A 341 11.14 15.06 25.41
C ILE A 341 10.86 14.98 23.91
N ASP A 342 9.61 14.80 23.49
CA ASP A 342 9.25 14.70 22.08
C ASP A 342 9.25 16.10 21.44
N ASN A 343 8.80 17.13 22.17
CA ASN A 343 8.97 18.54 21.78
C ASN A 343 10.45 18.97 21.74
N VAL A 344 11.25 18.67 22.78
CA VAL A 344 12.70 18.99 22.78
C VAL A 344 13.45 18.26 21.67
N ARG A 345 13.08 17.02 21.35
CA ARG A 345 13.60 16.29 20.19
C ARG A 345 13.17 16.93 18.88
N GLY A 346 11.90 17.31 18.76
CA GLY A 346 11.34 17.99 17.60
C GLY A 346 12.16 19.23 17.24
N TRP A 347 12.32 20.16 18.19
CA TRP A 347 13.14 21.36 18.02
C TRP A 347 14.61 21.04 17.68
N ILE A 348 15.22 20.05 18.32
CA ILE A 348 16.61 19.68 17.99
C ILE A 348 16.75 19.15 16.56
N ILE A 349 15.83 18.29 16.09
CA ILE A 349 15.77 17.83 14.69
C ILE A 349 15.51 19.01 13.74
N GLU A 350 14.65 19.94 14.15
CA GLU A 350 14.37 21.20 13.46
C GLU A 350 15.61 22.12 13.39
N GLY A 351 16.58 21.96 14.30
CA GLY A 351 17.88 22.64 14.25
C GLY A 351 18.90 22.00 13.29
N LEU A 352 19.03 20.66 13.27
CA LEU A 352 20.20 19.94 12.71
C LEU A 352 20.69 20.44 11.34
N LYS A 353 19.80 20.54 10.33
CA LYS A 353 20.12 20.97 8.95
C LYS A 353 20.80 22.36 8.89
N CYS A 354 20.50 23.25 9.84
CA CYS A 354 21.13 24.58 9.94
C CYS A 354 22.49 24.52 10.69
N LEU A 355 22.64 23.59 11.64
CA LEU A 355 23.90 23.34 12.35
C LEU A 355 24.92 22.51 11.54
N GLY A 356 24.68 22.28 10.23
CA GLY A 356 25.52 21.42 9.39
C GLY A 356 25.43 19.93 9.72
N LEU A 357 24.37 19.49 10.41
CA LEU A 357 24.23 18.13 10.93
C LEU A 357 23.07 17.37 10.31
N THR A 358 23.22 16.05 10.27
CA THR A 358 22.15 15.11 9.93
C THR A 358 21.64 14.38 11.17
N CYS A 359 20.49 13.73 11.02
CA CYS A 359 19.99 12.73 11.96
C CYS A 359 21.04 11.65 12.30
N ALA A 360 21.86 11.23 11.32
CA ALA A 360 22.84 10.17 11.51
C ALA A 360 23.96 10.62 12.46
N ASP A 361 24.44 11.86 12.35
CA ASP A 361 25.48 12.43 13.24
C ASP A 361 25.08 12.34 14.73
N ILE A 362 23.78 12.42 15.05
CA ILE A 362 23.26 12.29 16.41
C ILE A 362 23.03 10.82 16.83
N TRP A 363 22.64 9.94 15.89
CA TRP A 363 22.28 8.52 16.14
C TRP A 363 22.71 7.59 14.99
N ASN A 364 23.44 6.51 15.29
CA ASN A 364 23.76 5.46 14.30
C ASN A 364 22.62 4.45 14.15
N PHE A 365 22.38 3.96 12.93
CA PHE A 365 21.20 3.15 12.55
C PHE A 365 21.51 1.70 12.12
N LYS A 366 22.78 1.26 12.12
CA LYS A 366 23.19 0.09 11.31
C LYS A 366 22.63 -1.29 11.69
N ASP A 367 22.17 -1.53 12.91
CA ASP A 367 21.58 -2.82 13.32
C ASP A 367 20.41 -2.65 14.30
N LEU A 368 19.17 -2.64 13.79
CA LEU A 368 17.94 -2.54 14.59
C LEU A 368 16.83 -3.51 14.14
N THR A 369 17.18 -4.64 13.52
CA THR A 369 16.20 -5.65 13.08
C THR A 369 15.63 -6.51 14.20
N ASN A 370 16.27 -6.63 15.38
CA ASN A 370 15.96 -7.75 16.29
C ASN A 370 16.23 -7.59 17.80
N VAL A 371 16.22 -6.39 18.40
CA VAL A 371 16.44 -6.24 19.87
C VAL A 371 15.42 -5.36 20.60
N VAL A 372 14.80 -5.94 21.63
CA VAL A 372 13.87 -5.25 22.56
C VAL A 372 14.60 -4.86 23.85
N TYR A 373 15.20 -3.67 23.87
CA TYR A 373 15.71 -3.06 25.12
C TYR A 373 14.57 -2.36 25.88
N LYS A 374 14.35 -2.74 27.15
CA LYS A 374 13.20 -2.27 27.95
C LYS A 374 13.35 -0.87 28.58
N ASP A 375 14.58 -0.43 28.89
CA ASP A 375 14.84 0.79 29.69
C ASP A 375 15.87 1.74 29.06
N LYS A 376 16.04 1.72 27.73
CA LYS A 376 16.91 2.64 26.98
C LYS A 376 16.19 3.22 25.76
N VAL A 377 16.67 4.38 25.32
CA VAL A 377 15.93 5.33 24.48
C VAL A 377 15.63 4.78 23.08
N ARG A 378 14.35 4.59 22.74
CA ARG A 378 13.91 4.59 21.33
C ARG A 378 13.88 6.03 20.84
N MET A 379 14.99 6.50 20.27
CA MET A 379 15.09 7.86 19.74
C MET A 379 15.53 7.84 18.29
N GLN A 380 14.56 7.60 17.42
CA GLN A 380 14.69 7.75 15.97
C GLN A 380 14.49 9.22 15.58
N CYS A 381 15.09 9.62 14.47
CA CYS A 381 14.97 10.97 13.92
C CYS A 381 13.67 11.08 13.11
N GLY A 382 12.59 11.41 13.81
CA GLY A 382 11.23 11.09 13.37
C GLY A 382 10.88 9.64 13.72
N PRO A 383 9.86 9.39 14.55
CA PRO A 383 9.33 8.04 14.70
C PRO A 383 8.54 7.66 13.44
N ALA A 384 8.57 6.38 13.05
CA ALA A 384 7.65 5.89 12.03
C ALA A 384 6.20 6.18 12.46
N ILE A 385 5.50 7.03 11.70
CA ILE A 385 4.15 7.49 12.00
C ILE A 385 3.22 6.30 11.78
N LEU A 386 2.91 5.60 12.87
CA LEU A 386 2.05 4.40 12.85
C LEU A 386 2.59 3.32 11.88
N GLY A 387 3.91 3.18 11.82
CA GLY A 387 4.62 2.19 11.00
C GLY A 387 5.25 2.75 9.72
N TYR A 388 4.71 3.84 9.16
CA TYR A 388 5.25 4.45 7.93
C TYR A 388 6.43 5.37 8.25
N THR A 389 7.52 5.28 7.48
CA THR A 389 8.66 6.19 7.64
C THR A 389 8.75 7.16 6.45
N PRO A 390 8.47 8.47 6.61
CA PRO A 390 8.62 9.44 5.54
C PRO A 390 10.01 9.36 4.88
N GLY A 391 10.02 9.32 3.54
CA GLY A 391 11.25 9.20 2.76
C GLY A 391 12.07 10.49 2.74
N ASN A 392 11.41 11.65 2.83
CA ASN A 392 12.07 12.94 2.89
C ASN A 392 12.15 13.43 4.35
N LEU A 393 13.37 13.59 4.88
CA LEU A 393 13.64 14.02 6.27
C LEU A 393 13.34 15.51 6.53
N ASP A 394 12.55 16.19 5.70
CA ASP A 394 12.27 17.61 5.87
C ASP A 394 11.14 17.87 6.90
N LYS A 395 11.31 18.96 7.65
CA LYS A 395 10.65 19.22 8.93
C LYS A 395 9.15 19.51 8.77
N SER A 396 8.75 19.87 7.56
CA SER A 396 7.38 20.21 7.15
C SER A 396 6.41 19.04 7.30
N VAL A 397 6.77 17.82 6.91
CA VAL A 397 5.84 16.65 6.90
C VAL A 397 5.29 16.36 8.31
N TYR A 398 6.16 16.25 9.31
CA TYR A 398 5.73 16.03 10.70
C TYR A 398 4.93 17.20 11.25
N GLN A 399 5.26 18.43 10.85
CA GLN A 399 4.48 19.62 11.19
C GLN A 399 3.04 19.47 10.67
N HIS A 400 2.88 19.19 9.37
CA HIS A 400 1.58 19.18 8.70
C HIS A 400 0.55 18.24 9.36
N SER A 401 1.02 17.12 9.92
CA SER A 401 0.23 16.14 10.69
C SER A 401 -0.65 16.76 11.80
N ARG A 402 -0.26 17.94 12.32
CA ARG A 402 -0.95 18.70 13.37
C ARG A 402 -2.28 19.31 12.95
N ILE A 403 -2.73 19.15 11.71
CA ILE A 403 -4.07 19.62 11.28
C ILE A 403 -5.21 18.94 12.07
N ASP A 404 -4.94 17.80 12.71
CA ASP A 404 -5.91 17.12 13.58
C ASP A 404 -6.07 17.77 14.96
N LEU A 405 -5.08 18.55 15.41
CA LEU A 405 -5.23 19.45 16.56
C LEU A 405 -6.26 20.53 16.26
N ASP A 406 -6.28 21.11 15.06
CA ASP A 406 -7.32 22.09 14.67
C ASP A 406 -8.72 21.47 14.69
N ILE A 407 -8.86 20.19 14.30
CA ILE A 407 -10.14 19.46 14.40
C ILE A 407 -10.51 19.17 15.86
N ARG A 408 -9.56 18.79 16.72
CA ARG A 408 -9.77 18.61 18.17
C ARG A 408 -10.18 19.93 18.83
N ASP A 409 -9.50 21.01 18.50
CA ASP A 409 -9.68 22.31 19.13
C ASP A 409 -11.01 22.96 18.66
N MET A 410 -11.41 22.75 17.40
CA MET A 410 -12.79 22.99 16.97
C MET A 410 -13.80 22.15 17.76
N GLU A 411 -13.58 20.85 17.93
CA GLU A 411 -14.52 19.97 18.66
C GLU A 411 -14.73 20.43 20.10
N ASN A 412 -13.65 20.88 20.75
CA ASN A 412 -13.65 21.42 22.11
C ASN A 412 -14.48 22.71 22.28
N THR A 413 -14.81 23.44 21.19
CA THR A 413 -15.70 24.62 21.27
C THR A 413 -17.18 24.27 21.46
N PHE A 414 -17.58 23.01 21.28
CA PHE A 414 -18.96 22.54 21.38
C PHE A 414 -19.19 21.85 22.74
N GLY A 415 -19.61 22.63 23.73
CA GLY A 415 -20.05 22.13 25.03
C GLY A 415 -21.39 21.39 24.97
N THR A 416 -21.87 20.93 26.13
CA THR A 416 -23.14 20.20 26.25
C THR A 416 -24.38 21.10 26.08
N THR A 417 -24.32 22.34 26.55
CA THR A 417 -25.46 23.29 26.56
C THR A 417 -25.21 24.58 25.76
N SER A 418 -23.98 24.81 25.30
CA SER A 418 -23.59 25.97 24.50
C SER A 418 -22.40 25.62 23.59
N ALA A 419 -22.20 26.39 22.50
CA ALA A 419 -21.08 26.20 21.58
C ALA A 419 -20.55 27.54 21.03
N ASN A 420 -19.23 27.67 20.94
CA ASN A 420 -18.57 28.86 20.41
C ASN A 420 -18.28 28.74 18.91
N PHE A 421 -19.35 28.86 18.11
CA PHE A 421 -19.30 28.79 16.64
C PHE A 421 -18.30 29.78 16.01
N GLN A 422 -18.02 30.92 16.64
CA GLN A 422 -17.08 31.92 16.09
C GLN A 422 -15.62 31.49 16.27
N VAL A 423 -15.27 30.88 17.41
CA VAL A 423 -13.93 30.28 17.59
C VAL A 423 -13.75 29.07 16.68
N ALA A 424 -14.77 28.20 16.57
CA ALA A 424 -14.75 27.07 15.63
C ALA A 424 -14.50 27.53 14.19
N LYS A 425 -15.21 28.58 13.75
CA LYS A 425 -15.03 29.19 12.43
C LYS A 425 -13.65 29.82 12.25
N SER A 426 -13.13 30.52 13.26
CA SER A 426 -11.79 31.09 13.19
C SER A 426 -10.73 30.00 13.00
N ILE A 427 -10.81 28.89 13.75
CA ILE A 427 -9.90 27.75 13.57
C ILE A 427 -10.08 27.13 12.17
N PHE A 428 -11.31 26.99 11.66
CA PHE A 428 -11.54 26.43 10.32
C PHE A 428 -10.96 27.30 9.18
N GLU A 429 -11.16 28.63 9.24
CA GLU A 429 -10.76 29.57 8.18
C GLU A 429 -9.34 30.14 8.34
N ASN A 430 -8.76 30.09 9.54
CA ASN A 430 -7.40 30.59 9.81
C ASN A 430 -6.37 29.51 10.19
N GLY A 431 -6.82 28.36 10.65
CA GLY A 431 -5.98 27.33 11.26
C GLY A 431 -5.41 27.76 12.61
N GLN A 432 -4.75 26.84 13.31
CA GLN A 432 -4.04 27.18 14.55
C GLN A 432 -2.71 26.42 14.72
N ASN A 433 -2.70 25.10 14.49
CA ASN A 433 -1.59 24.22 14.89
C ASN A 433 -0.75 23.66 13.73
N SER A 434 -1.26 23.74 12.49
CA SER A 434 -0.59 23.27 11.27
C SER A 434 -0.07 24.46 10.46
N HIS A 435 1.15 24.41 9.93
CA HIS A 435 1.84 25.51 9.24
C HIS A 435 2.65 24.98 8.03
N LYS A 436 2.56 25.65 6.88
CA LYS A 436 3.49 25.51 5.75
C LYS A 436 4.50 26.66 5.86
N THR A 437 5.75 26.32 6.17
CA THR A 437 6.81 27.25 6.60
C THR A 437 6.35 28.19 7.72
N SER A 438 6.04 29.45 7.42
CA SER A 438 5.58 30.46 8.39
C SER A 438 4.08 30.76 8.34
N GLN A 439 3.32 30.15 7.42
CA GLN A 439 1.89 30.38 7.25
C GLN A 439 1.06 29.21 7.77
N THR A 440 0.07 29.49 8.62
CA THR A 440 -0.86 28.48 9.14
C THR A 440 -1.72 27.86 8.02
N ARG A 441 -1.72 26.52 7.92
CA ARG A 441 -2.59 25.75 7.02
C ARG A 441 -4.04 25.83 7.52
N LYS A 442 -4.99 25.86 6.58
CA LYS A 442 -6.40 26.17 6.83
C LYS A 442 -7.29 25.04 6.31
N LEU A 443 -8.13 24.46 7.17
CA LEU A 443 -9.09 23.42 6.75
C LEU A 443 -10.09 23.94 5.69
N ALA A 444 -10.42 25.23 5.72
CA ALA A 444 -11.21 25.89 4.69
C ALA A 444 -10.52 25.93 3.30
N ALA A 445 -9.19 25.86 3.23
CA ALA A 445 -8.41 25.91 1.98
C ALA A 445 -8.13 24.52 1.38
N PHE A 446 -8.48 23.45 2.10
CA PHE A 446 -8.33 22.07 1.59
C PHE A 446 -9.37 21.73 0.50
N SER A 447 -10.44 22.53 0.39
CA SER A 447 -11.37 22.55 -0.73
C SER A 447 -11.07 23.77 -1.59
N ASN A 448 -10.75 23.57 -2.86
CA ASN A 448 -10.33 24.60 -3.80
C ASN A 448 -10.90 24.32 -5.19
N ALA A 449 -11.57 25.30 -5.80
CA ALA A 449 -12.16 25.17 -7.12
C ALA A 449 -11.12 24.96 -8.25
N ALA A 450 -9.83 25.16 -7.99
CA ALA A 450 -8.75 24.90 -8.93
C ALA A 450 -8.34 23.42 -9.05
N TYR A 451 -8.84 22.50 -8.22
CA TYR A 451 -8.44 21.08 -8.24
C TYR A 451 -9.20 20.22 -9.26
N THR A 452 -9.75 20.82 -10.34
CA THR A 452 -10.59 20.13 -11.34
C THR A 452 -9.88 19.04 -12.16
N ASP A 453 -8.55 19.07 -12.20
CA ASP A 453 -7.75 18.12 -12.98
C ASP A 453 -7.61 16.76 -12.26
N MET A 454 -7.87 16.73 -10.95
CA MET A 454 -7.95 15.49 -10.17
C MET A 454 -9.32 14.83 -10.43
N PRO A 455 -9.39 13.60 -11.01
CA PRO A 455 -10.65 13.01 -11.46
C PRO A 455 -11.71 12.87 -10.35
N LEU A 456 -11.30 12.50 -9.14
CA LEU A 456 -12.22 12.34 -8.01
C LEU A 456 -12.76 13.68 -7.49
N TYR A 457 -11.94 14.74 -7.48
CA TYR A 457 -12.36 16.08 -7.08
C TYR A 457 -13.38 16.66 -8.08
N LYS A 458 -13.17 16.37 -9.37
CA LYS A 458 -14.11 16.70 -10.44
C LYS A 458 -15.48 16.06 -10.23
N VAL A 459 -15.54 14.75 -9.94
CA VAL A 459 -16.81 14.04 -9.63
C VAL A 459 -17.57 14.71 -8.47
N HIS A 460 -16.87 15.16 -7.43
CA HIS A 460 -17.50 15.87 -6.30
C HIS A 460 -17.98 17.27 -6.70
N THR A 461 -17.18 18.00 -7.47
CA THR A 461 -17.50 19.34 -7.97
C THR A 461 -18.71 19.32 -8.90
N GLU A 462 -18.78 18.35 -9.81
CA GLU A 462 -19.91 18.16 -10.75
C GLU A 462 -21.19 17.72 -10.04
N TYR A 463 -21.10 16.85 -9.01
CA TYR A 463 -22.27 16.42 -8.25
C TYR A 463 -22.87 17.54 -7.40
N TRP A 464 -22.03 18.31 -6.69
CA TRP A 464 -22.48 19.38 -5.80
C TRP A 464 -22.75 20.72 -6.52
N GLY A 465 -22.26 20.88 -7.75
CA GLY A 465 -22.29 22.16 -8.47
C GLY A 465 -21.38 23.23 -7.86
N ASP A 466 -20.42 22.83 -7.02
CA ASP A 466 -19.63 23.72 -6.17
C ASP A 466 -18.19 23.20 -6.01
N GLY A 467 -17.21 23.94 -6.53
CA GLY A 467 -15.78 23.62 -6.39
C GLY A 467 -15.24 23.82 -4.97
N LEU A 468 -16.02 24.40 -4.07
CA LEU A 468 -15.73 24.61 -2.65
C LEU A 468 -16.65 23.76 -1.73
N PHE A 469 -17.24 22.69 -2.25
CA PHE A 469 -18.27 21.88 -1.58
C PHE A 469 -17.97 21.56 -0.10
N ALA A 470 -16.76 21.09 0.22
CA ALA A 470 -16.39 20.71 1.59
C ALA A 470 -16.24 21.93 2.52
N ARG A 471 -15.66 23.03 2.02
CA ARG A 471 -15.58 24.31 2.74
C ARG A 471 -17.00 24.82 3.04
N ASN A 472 -17.87 24.81 2.04
CA ASN A 472 -19.21 25.37 2.16
C ASN A 472 -20.13 24.47 3.00
N PHE A 473 -19.97 23.14 2.98
CA PHE A 473 -20.64 22.20 3.90
C PHE A 473 -20.38 22.59 5.37
N VAL A 474 -19.11 22.74 5.75
CA VAL A 474 -18.72 23.09 7.13
C VAL A 474 -19.13 24.52 7.48
N LEU A 475 -18.92 25.49 6.59
CA LEU A 475 -19.29 26.88 6.85
C LEU A 475 -20.80 27.11 6.92
N ASN A 476 -21.62 26.37 6.17
CA ASN A 476 -23.07 26.49 6.29
C ASN A 476 -23.57 26.01 7.67
N ALA A 477 -22.91 24.98 8.24
CA ALA A 477 -23.17 24.52 9.61
C ALA A 477 -22.66 25.50 10.67
N LEU A 478 -21.60 26.26 10.41
CA LEU A 478 -21.04 27.29 11.33
C LEU A 478 -21.78 28.64 11.27
N ASP A 479 -22.15 29.11 10.08
CA ASP A 479 -22.78 30.42 9.83
C ASP A 479 -24.31 30.45 9.98
N ASN A 480 -24.94 29.30 10.27
CA ASN A 480 -26.40 29.14 10.30
C ASN A 480 -27.07 29.41 8.95
N LYS A 481 -26.49 28.88 7.86
CA LYS A 481 -26.99 29.02 6.48
C LYS A 481 -27.69 27.73 6.03
N ALA A 482 -28.48 27.83 4.96
CA ALA A 482 -29.04 26.65 4.33
C ALA A 482 -27.91 25.70 3.86
N PRO A 483 -28.09 24.37 3.95
CA PRO A 483 -29.31 23.66 4.36
C PRO A 483 -29.49 23.53 5.88
N PHE A 484 -28.49 23.84 6.70
CA PHE A 484 -28.46 23.50 8.13
C PHE A 484 -29.14 24.53 9.06
N ASN A 485 -29.62 25.66 8.54
CA ASN A 485 -30.22 26.76 9.31
C ASN A 485 -31.53 26.45 10.05
N LYS A 486 -32.11 25.24 9.88
CA LYS A 486 -33.26 24.76 10.66
C LYS A 486 -32.85 24.00 11.92
N ILE A 487 -31.60 23.54 12.03
CA ILE A 487 -31.11 22.78 13.19
C ILE A 487 -30.98 23.75 14.39
N PRO A 488 -31.62 23.49 15.55
CA PRO A 488 -31.59 24.41 16.69
C PRO A 488 -30.17 24.61 17.25
N ARG A 489 -29.80 25.87 17.53
CA ARG A 489 -28.49 26.23 18.11
C ARG A 489 -28.47 26.31 19.64
N ASN A 490 -29.63 26.19 20.26
CA ASN A 490 -29.89 26.40 21.68
C ASN A 490 -30.45 25.14 22.38
N THR A 491 -30.34 23.96 21.75
CA THR A 491 -30.68 22.68 22.36
C THR A 491 -29.47 21.76 22.34
N GLU A 492 -29.32 20.92 23.37
CA GLU A 492 -28.20 19.97 23.51
C GLU A 492 -28.04 19.06 22.28
N ASP A 493 -29.16 18.55 21.73
CA ASP A 493 -29.16 17.67 20.56
C ASP A 493 -28.88 18.43 19.25
N GLY A 494 -29.38 19.66 19.10
CA GLY A 494 -29.09 20.51 17.94
C GLY A 494 -27.64 21.01 17.90
N ILE A 495 -27.07 21.37 19.06
CA ILE A 495 -25.64 21.67 19.23
C ILE A 495 -24.79 20.45 18.88
N ARG A 496 -25.17 19.25 19.35
CA ARG A 496 -24.50 18.00 18.98
C ARG A 496 -24.59 17.74 17.48
N ALA A 497 -25.76 17.89 16.86
CA ALA A 497 -25.94 17.73 15.41
C ALA A 497 -25.01 18.65 14.60
N LEU A 498 -24.94 19.95 14.98
CA LEU A 498 -24.06 20.91 14.32
C LEU A 498 -22.57 20.60 14.56
N LYS A 499 -22.17 20.17 15.77
CA LYS A 499 -20.80 19.69 16.03
C LYS A 499 -20.43 18.55 15.09
N GLU A 500 -21.30 17.55 14.97
CA GLU A 500 -21.00 16.39 14.14
C GLU A 500 -20.94 16.72 12.64
N LEU A 501 -21.75 17.66 12.14
CA LEU A 501 -21.63 18.18 10.77
C LEU A 501 -20.30 18.91 10.54
N VAL A 502 -19.90 19.80 11.45
CA VAL A 502 -18.66 20.58 11.34
C VAL A 502 -17.42 19.67 11.38
N ILE A 503 -17.37 18.76 12.35
CA ILE A 503 -16.23 17.87 12.56
C ILE A 503 -16.15 16.80 11.47
N LYS A 504 -17.26 16.14 11.11
CA LYS A 504 -17.23 15.13 10.03
C LYS A 504 -17.10 15.74 8.63
N GLY A 505 -17.62 16.94 8.38
CA GLY A 505 -17.34 17.66 7.13
C GLY A 505 -15.84 17.93 6.98
N SER A 506 -15.20 18.42 8.06
CA SER A 506 -13.75 18.64 8.10
C SER A 506 -12.94 17.35 7.90
N GLN A 507 -13.37 16.24 8.53
CA GLN A 507 -12.68 14.94 8.42
C GLN A 507 -12.88 14.25 7.07
N LEU A 508 -14.14 14.07 6.66
CA LEU A 508 -14.56 13.19 5.57
C LEU A 508 -14.66 13.89 4.21
N GLN A 509 -14.71 15.22 4.17
CA GLN A 509 -14.78 15.98 2.91
C GLN A 509 -13.56 16.87 2.73
N SER A 510 -13.12 17.64 3.74
CA SER A 510 -11.90 18.45 3.62
C SER A 510 -10.62 17.60 3.66
N VAL A 511 -10.30 16.95 4.79
CA VAL A 511 -9.01 16.23 4.92
C VAL A 511 -8.96 14.96 4.08
N TRP A 512 -10.02 14.16 4.02
CA TRP A 512 -10.06 12.94 3.20
C TRP A 512 -9.77 13.20 1.72
N MET A 513 -10.35 14.25 1.14
CA MET A 513 -10.06 14.66 -0.24
C MET A 513 -8.65 15.23 -0.38
N TYR A 514 -8.17 15.97 0.63
CA TYR A 514 -6.83 16.57 0.61
C TYR A 514 -5.70 15.53 0.64
N VAL A 515 -5.86 14.42 1.37
CA VAL A 515 -4.93 13.26 1.31
C VAL A 515 -4.74 12.79 -0.13
N LEU A 516 -5.84 12.53 -0.83
CA LEU A 516 -5.81 12.02 -2.20
C LEU A 516 -5.31 13.09 -3.20
N ARG A 517 -5.52 14.38 -2.92
CA ARG A 517 -4.93 15.52 -3.66
C ARG A 517 -3.41 15.56 -3.57
N GLU A 518 -2.84 15.38 -2.37
CA GLU A 518 -1.38 15.34 -2.20
C GLU A 518 -0.77 14.13 -2.93
N MET A 519 -1.42 12.97 -2.88
CA MET A 519 -0.97 11.79 -3.61
C MET A 519 -1.13 11.91 -5.14
N PHE A 520 -2.13 12.64 -5.62
CA PHE A 520 -2.27 12.97 -7.03
C PHE A 520 -1.15 13.91 -7.50
N GLU A 521 -0.84 14.97 -6.73
CA GLU A 521 0.32 15.84 -6.99
C GLU A 521 1.64 15.07 -6.96
N ALA A 522 1.77 14.06 -6.10
CA ALA A 522 2.93 13.17 -6.08
C ALA A 522 3.08 12.36 -7.38
N VAL A 523 1.99 11.82 -7.91
CA VAL A 523 1.98 11.07 -9.18
C VAL A 523 2.30 11.97 -10.37
N GLU A 524 1.76 13.19 -10.43
CA GLU A 524 2.09 14.15 -11.49
C GLU A 524 3.53 14.67 -11.38
N SER A 525 4.03 14.94 -10.17
CA SER A 525 5.44 15.30 -9.95
C SER A 525 6.38 14.18 -10.40
N CYS A 526 6.02 12.92 -10.12
CA CYS A 526 6.76 11.75 -10.60
C CYS A 526 6.81 11.70 -12.13
N LYS A 527 5.66 11.86 -12.82
CA LYS A 527 5.60 11.90 -14.30
C LYS A 527 6.46 13.02 -14.88
N ASN A 528 6.51 14.16 -14.20
CA ASN A 528 7.37 15.31 -14.54
C ASN A 528 8.85 15.13 -14.11
N SER A 529 9.24 13.94 -13.64
CA SER A 529 10.59 13.57 -13.17
C SER A 529 11.08 14.32 -11.92
N ASP A 530 10.21 15.05 -11.21
CA ASP A 530 10.53 15.68 -9.92
C ASP A 530 10.26 14.69 -8.76
N ILE A 531 11.17 13.72 -8.63
CA ILE A 531 11.11 12.69 -7.59
C ILE A 531 11.19 13.27 -6.16
N PRO A 532 12.01 14.29 -5.84
CA PRO A 532 12.01 14.93 -4.53
C PRO A 532 10.67 15.53 -4.12
N THR A 533 9.98 16.24 -5.03
CA THR A 533 8.64 16.77 -4.75
C THR A 533 7.61 15.64 -4.71
N ALA A 534 7.71 14.64 -5.59
CA ALA A 534 6.82 13.48 -5.59
C ALA A 534 6.85 12.72 -4.26
N LEU A 535 8.04 12.45 -3.71
CA LEU A 535 8.17 11.81 -2.40
C LEU A 535 7.65 12.71 -1.28
N HIS A 536 7.84 14.03 -1.36
CA HIS A 536 7.33 14.96 -0.36
C HIS A 536 5.79 14.95 -0.29
N SER A 537 5.09 15.07 -1.42
CA SER A 537 3.62 15.06 -1.44
C SER A 537 3.05 13.67 -1.12
N TRP A 538 3.74 12.58 -1.45
CA TRP A 538 3.34 11.23 -1.02
C TRP A 538 3.46 11.06 0.51
N ASP A 539 4.52 11.60 1.11
CA ASP A 539 4.69 11.68 2.57
C ASP A 539 3.65 12.62 3.22
N GLU A 540 3.30 13.76 2.59
CA GLU A 540 2.18 14.62 3.02
C GLU A 540 0.85 13.83 3.07
N GLY A 541 0.57 12.99 2.08
CA GLY A 541 -0.62 12.14 2.04
C GLY A 541 -0.76 11.24 3.27
N TRP A 542 0.33 10.59 3.72
CA TRP A 542 0.27 9.72 4.90
C TRP A 542 -0.04 10.49 6.19
N VAL A 543 0.59 11.65 6.39
CA VAL A 543 0.41 12.41 7.64
C VAL A 543 -0.99 13.02 7.77
N PHE A 544 -1.64 13.37 6.65
CA PHE A 544 -3.05 13.75 6.62
C PHE A 544 -4.01 12.56 6.74
N TYR A 545 -3.56 11.32 6.51
CA TYR A 545 -4.35 10.12 6.84
C TYR A 545 -4.23 9.75 8.33
N ALA A 546 -3.01 9.84 8.89
CA ALA A 546 -2.68 9.40 10.25
C ALA A 546 -3.10 10.40 11.34
N GLY A 547 -2.64 11.66 11.24
CA GLY A 547 -2.80 12.69 12.26
C GLY A 547 -1.84 12.58 13.46
N SER A 548 -1.44 13.73 14.02
CA SER A 548 -0.51 13.80 15.15
C SER A 548 -1.07 13.17 16.44
N LEU A 549 -2.36 13.36 16.72
CA LEU A 549 -3.03 12.90 17.94
C LEU A 549 -3.10 11.37 18.05
N GLN A 550 -3.12 10.67 16.91
CA GLN A 550 -3.13 9.21 16.90
C GLN A 550 -1.80 8.62 17.40
N VAL A 551 -0.69 9.36 17.24
CA VAL A 551 0.64 9.01 17.76
C VAL A 551 0.79 9.49 19.21
N MET A 552 0.47 10.76 19.49
CA MET A 552 0.75 11.41 20.78
C MET A 552 -0.21 10.98 21.91
N GLU A 553 -1.52 11.02 21.63
CA GLU A 553 -2.59 10.84 22.65
C GLU A 553 -3.38 9.53 22.46
N LYS A 554 -3.23 8.86 21.31
CA LYS A 554 -4.15 7.82 20.79
C LYS A 554 -5.60 8.31 20.62
N SER A 555 -5.82 9.63 20.57
CA SER A 555 -7.12 10.30 20.51
C SER A 555 -7.51 10.78 19.09
N GLY A 556 -6.88 10.15 18.07
CA GLY A 556 -6.80 10.62 16.69
C GLY A 556 -8.13 11.05 16.05
N LYS A 557 -8.04 12.04 15.15
CA LYS A 557 -9.21 12.63 14.47
C LYS A 557 -9.28 12.34 12.96
N LEU A 558 -8.28 11.71 12.34
CA LEU A 558 -8.20 11.51 10.88
C LEU A 558 -8.53 10.07 10.46
N GLY A 559 -8.26 9.72 9.21
CA GLY A 559 -8.67 8.46 8.56
C GLY A 559 -8.22 7.20 9.28
N TYR A 560 -6.98 7.17 9.79
CA TYR A 560 -6.45 6.03 10.56
C TYR A 560 -7.27 5.76 11.85
N ALA A 561 -7.62 6.84 12.56
CA ALA A 561 -8.40 6.76 13.79
C ALA A 561 -9.87 6.39 13.51
N LEU A 562 -10.42 6.84 12.37
CA LEU A 562 -11.72 6.37 11.89
C LEU A 562 -11.70 4.87 11.64
N ALA A 563 -10.67 4.35 10.94
CA ALA A 563 -10.51 2.93 10.65
C ALA A 563 -10.45 2.07 11.94
N LEU A 564 -9.60 2.43 12.91
CA LEU A 564 -9.59 1.77 14.25
C LEU A 564 -10.97 1.79 14.91
N LYS A 565 -11.70 2.91 14.78
CA LYS A 565 -13.05 3.09 15.34
C LYS A 565 -14.13 2.34 14.56
N ARG A 566 -13.84 1.78 13.37
CA ARG A 566 -14.77 0.92 12.60
C ARG A 566 -14.45 -0.57 12.75
N ALA A 567 -13.18 -0.96 12.81
CA ALA A 567 -12.75 -2.37 12.84
C ALA A 567 -13.54 -3.27 13.84
N PRO A 568 -13.69 -2.94 15.14
CA PRO A 568 -14.44 -3.79 16.07
C PRO A 568 -15.98 -3.74 15.88
N GLN A 569 -16.48 -2.96 14.92
CA GLN A 569 -17.90 -2.83 14.59
C GLN A 569 -18.25 -3.56 13.29
N PHE A 570 -17.27 -4.13 12.58
CA PHE A 570 -17.46 -4.80 11.29
C PHE A 570 -16.61 -6.07 11.20
N LYS A 571 -17.26 -7.23 11.07
CA LYS A 571 -16.58 -8.52 10.88
C LYS A 571 -16.07 -8.66 9.44
N ASN A 572 -14.91 -8.07 9.13
CA ASN A 572 -14.25 -8.22 7.82
C ASN A 572 -13.12 -9.28 7.88
N ARG A 573 -12.62 -9.71 6.70
CA ARG A 573 -11.70 -10.87 6.58
C ARG A 573 -10.29 -10.54 6.09
N LYS A 574 -10.05 -9.30 5.66
CA LYS A 574 -8.87 -8.89 4.86
C LYS A 574 -7.81 -8.08 5.65
N GLY A 575 -7.69 -8.27 6.96
CA GLY A 575 -6.80 -7.49 7.84
C GLY A 575 -7.33 -6.08 8.15
N GLU A 576 -6.66 -5.32 9.02
CA GLU A 576 -7.12 -3.94 9.29
C GLU A 576 -6.91 -3.05 8.06
N VAL A 577 -7.82 -2.08 7.88
CA VAL A 577 -7.69 -1.03 6.87
C VAL A 577 -6.35 -0.29 7.00
N ASN A 578 -5.86 -0.10 8.22
CA ASN A 578 -4.59 0.55 8.51
C ASN A 578 -3.37 -0.24 8.01
N ASP A 579 -3.36 -1.57 8.16
CA ASP A 579 -2.27 -2.44 7.69
C ASP A 579 -2.13 -2.35 6.16
N ARG A 580 -3.28 -2.37 5.46
CA ARG A 580 -3.36 -2.24 4.00
C ARG A 580 -2.94 -0.87 3.53
N MET A 581 -3.37 0.18 4.22
CA MET A 581 -2.94 1.56 3.95
C MET A 581 -1.42 1.69 4.11
N LEU A 582 -0.83 1.17 5.19
CA LEU A 582 0.61 1.19 5.42
C LEU A 582 1.37 0.48 4.28
N ALA A 583 0.93 -0.72 3.91
CA ALA A 583 1.55 -1.49 2.83
C ALA A 583 1.47 -0.76 1.47
N LEU A 584 0.33 -0.15 1.14
CA LEU A 584 0.16 0.64 -0.09
C LEU A 584 1.03 1.90 -0.09
N PHE A 585 1.12 2.63 1.02
CA PHE A 585 1.94 3.83 1.10
C PHE A 585 3.44 3.53 1.01
N GLU A 586 3.94 2.49 1.68
CA GLU A 586 5.33 2.03 1.52
C GLU A 586 5.60 1.57 0.08
N SER A 587 4.67 0.85 -0.55
CA SER A 587 4.80 0.39 -1.94
C SER A 587 4.85 1.56 -2.93
N GLY A 588 3.99 2.58 -2.78
CA GLY A 588 3.97 3.74 -3.66
C GLY A 588 5.18 4.65 -3.50
N LYS A 589 5.66 4.85 -2.26
CA LYS A 589 6.95 5.52 -2.00
C LYS A 589 8.10 4.79 -2.69
N SER A 590 8.12 3.45 -2.65
CA SER A 590 9.11 2.63 -3.36
C SER A 590 9.01 2.76 -4.89
N ALA A 591 7.79 2.78 -5.44
CA ALA A 591 7.55 2.99 -6.88
C ALA A 591 8.02 4.38 -7.34
N ILE A 592 7.67 5.45 -6.61
CA ILE A 592 8.11 6.82 -6.89
C ILE A 592 9.64 6.93 -6.79
N SER A 593 10.26 6.32 -5.77
CA SER A 593 11.73 6.28 -5.62
C SER A 593 12.45 5.60 -6.80
N GLN A 594 11.74 4.72 -7.51
CA GLN A 594 12.21 4.02 -8.72
C GLN A 594 11.72 4.67 -10.03
N SER A 595 11.08 5.85 -9.97
CA SER A 595 10.44 6.53 -11.12
C SER A 595 9.35 5.70 -11.84
N GLN A 596 8.74 4.72 -11.14
CA GLN A 596 7.68 3.85 -11.66
C GLN A 596 6.31 4.54 -11.52
N CYS A 597 6.15 5.69 -12.18
CA CYS A 597 5.02 6.60 -11.92
C CYS A 597 3.65 6.04 -12.33
N THR A 598 3.59 5.10 -13.28
CA THR A 598 2.36 4.36 -13.59
C THR A 598 1.92 3.49 -12.42
N LEU A 599 2.84 2.71 -11.84
CA LEU A 599 2.58 1.89 -10.65
C LEU A 599 2.17 2.76 -9.45
N ALA A 600 2.77 3.95 -9.29
CA ALA A 600 2.34 4.91 -8.27
C ALA A 600 0.89 5.38 -8.48
N ALA A 601 0.45 5.59 -9.73
CA ALA A 601 -0.94 5.91 -10.06
C ALA A 601 -1.91 4.76 -9.76
N ASP A 602 -1.52 3.52 -10.04
CA ASP A 602 -2.32 2.32 -9.73
C ASP A 602 -2.41 2.05 -8.21
N ILE A 603 -1.37 2.40 -7.45
CA ILE A 603 -1.37 2.35 -5.98
C ILE A 603 -2.25 3.48 -5.40
N LEU A 604 -2.26 4.68 -5.98
CA LEU A 604 -3.20 5.75 -5.61
C LEU A 604 -4.66 5.31 -5.76
N GLN A 605 -5.01 4.65 -6.87
CA GLN A 605 -6.36 4.08 -7.03
C GLN A 605 -6.71 3.05 -5.94
N GLN A 606 -5.75 2.22 -5.52
CA GLN A 606 -5.96 1.26 -4.43
C GLN A 606 -6.13 1.97 -3.07
N VAL A 607 -5.43 3.07 -2.84
CA VAL A 607 -5.59 3.89 -1.62
C VAL A 607 -6.95 4.57 -1.59
N GLU A 608 -7.47 5.12 -2.69
CA GLU A 608 -8.85 5.66 -2.76
C GLU A 608 -9.90 4.60 -2.34
N ARG A 609 -9.74 3.37 -2.85
CA ARG A 609 -10.61 2.22 -2.51
C ARG A 609 -10.54 1.90 -1.03
N VAL A 610 -9.32 1.71 -0.48
CA VAL A 610 -9.13 1.35 0.94
C VAL A 610 -9.57 2.47 1.89
N MET A 611 -9.33 3.74 1.53
CA MET A 611 -9.82 4.91 2.27
C MET A 611 -11.35 5.08 2.24
N THR A 612 -12.04 4.47 1.27
CA THR A 612 -13.52 4.49 1.20
C THR A 612 -14.16 3.52 2.22
N ILE A 613 -13.52 2.38 2.52
CA ILE A 613 -14.03 1.34 3.44
C ILE A 613 -14.53 1.92 4.78
N PRO A 614 -13.72 2.66 5.57
CA PRO A 614 -14.14 3.12 6.89
C PRO A 614 -15.23 4.21 6.85
N VAL A 615 -15.39 4.89 5.70
CA VAL A 615 -16.45 5.89 5.47
C VAL A 615 -17.78 5.18 5.19
N VAL A 616 -17.77 4.13 4.36
CA VAL A 616 -18.92 3.25 4.09
C VAL A 616 -19.36 2.47 5.33
N GLN A 617 -18.42 1.94 6.12
CA GLN A 617 -18.67 1.37 7.45
C GLN A 617 -19.30 2.40 8.40
N GLY A 618 -18.88 3.66 8.31
CA GLY A 618 -19.54 4.79 8.97
C GLY A 618 -21.01 4.93 8.58
N LEU A 619 -21.27 5.07 7.28
CA LEU A 619 -22.61 5.22 6.71
C LEU A 619 -23.56 4.08 7.12
N ILE A 620 -23.18 2.82 6.88
CA ILE A 620 -24.01 1.65 7.18
C ILE A 620 -24.42 1.62 8.67
N ARG A 621 -23.47 1.89 9.57
CA ARG A 621 -23.77 1.95 11.01
C ARG A 621 -24.81 3.05 11.33
N TYR A 622 -24.71 4.23 10.74
CA TYR A 622 -25.66 5.31 11.01
C TYR A 622 -27.03 5.08 10.36
N ILE A 623 -27.10 4.38 9.22
CA ILE A 623 -28.36 3.87 8.66
C ILE A 623 -29.08 2.96 9.68
N TYR A 624 -28.37 2.06 10.39
CA TYR A 624 -29.00 1.29 11.48
C TYR A 624 -29.43 2.16 12.67
N LYS A 625 -28.60 3.12 13.11
CA LYS A 625 -28.92 3.94 14.29
C LYS A 625 -30.10 4.87 14.08
N VAL A 626 -30.27 5.44 12.89
CA VAL A 626 -31.35 6.40 12.60
C VAL A 626 -32.75 5.75 12.70
N ARG A 627 -32.87 4.42 12.52
CA ARG A 627 -34.13 3.66 12.67
C ARG A 627 -34.38 3.10 14.09
N GLN A 628 -33.46 3.24 15.05
CA GLN A 628 -33.68 2.64 16.38
C GLN A 628 -34.86 3.31 17.11
N THR A 629 -35.74 2.48 17.70
CA THR A 629 -37.09 2.85 18.11
C THR A 629 -37.12 3.79 19.31
N GLY A 630 -37.59 5.02 19.09
CA GLY A 630 -37.90 6.00 20.14
C GLY A 630 -37.02 7.25 20.06
N LYS A 631 -37.51 8.29 19.38
CA LYS A 631 -36.88 9.62 19.24
C LYS A 631 -35.41 9.59 18.80
N THR A 632 -35.18 9.25 17.54
CA THR A 632 -33.88 9.39 16.87
C THR A 632 -33.29 10.78 17.06
N SER A 633 -32.08 10.86 17.62
CA SER A 633 -31.41 12.13 17.90
C SER A 633 -31.08 12.90 16.62
N LEU A 634 -31.16 14.23 16.64
CA LEU A 634 -30.65 15.10 15.58
C LEU A 634 -29.17 14.83 15.33
N LYS A 635 -28.42 14.52 16.40
CA LYS A 635 -27.04 14.06 16.30
C LYS A 635 -26.89 12.88 15.33
N GLU A 636 -27.69 11.83 15.46
CA GLU A 636 -27.54 10.63 14.63
C GLU A 636 -27.96 10.83 13.17
N LYS A 637 -28.97 11.69 12.92
CA LYS A 637 -29.32 12.13 11.57
C LYS A 637 -28.17 12.91 10.92
N ALA A 638 -27.57 13.84 11.67
CA ALA A 638 -26.40 14.60 11.25
C ALA A 638 -25.15 13.74 11.02
N GLU A 639 -24.87 12.76 11.89
CA GLU A 639 -23.78 11.80 11.66
C GLU A 639 -24.04 10.95 10.41
N CYS A 640 -25.28 10.49 10.17
CA CYS A 640 -25.65 9.75 8.96
C CYS A 640 -25.43 10.57 7.69
N TRP A 641 -25.96 11.80 7.65
CA TRP A 641 -25.83 12.70 6.51
C TRP A 641 -24.38 13.08 6.22
N ALA A 642 -23.56 13.33 7.26
CA ALA A 642 -22.15 13.68 7.05
C ALA A 642 -21.34 12.52 6.46
N PHE A 643 -21.62 11.26 6.86
CA PHE A 643 -21.04 10.09 6.20
C PHE A 643 -21.57 9.93 4.77
N LEU A 644 -22.88 10.04 4.55
CA LEU A 644 -23.46 9.90 3.21
C LEU A 644 -22.88 10.93 2.25
N ALA A 645 -22.92 12.22 2.59
CA ALA A 645 -22.47 13.31 1.73
C ALA A 645 -21.00 13.17 1.27
N SER A 646 -20.14 12.52 2.07
CA SER A 646 -18.73 12.25 1.69
C SER A 646 -18.54 11.13 0.66
N VAL A 647 -19.53 10.25 0.44
CA VAL A 647 -19.47 9.18 -0.58
C VAL A 647 -20.55 9.34 -1.66
N LEU A 648 -21.55 10.19 -1.43
CA LEU A 648 -22.73 10.38 -2.27
C LEU A 648 -22.41 10.74 -3.74
N PRO A 649 -21.39 11.56 -4.06
CA PRO A 649 -20.99 11.79 -5.45
C PRO A 649 -20.55 10.51 -6.17
N ARG A 650 -19.70 9.68 -5.53
CA ARG A 650 -19.27 8.39 -6.08
C ARG A 650 -20.45 7.40 -6.17
N ILE A 651 -21.30 7.32 -5.13
CA ILE A 651 -22.52 6.49 -5.15
C ILE A 651 -23.43 6.88 -6.32
N SER A 652 -23.64 8.18 -6.55
CA SER A 652 -24.48 8.67 -7.65
C SER A 652 -23.85 8.52 -9.03
N GLN A 653 -22.51 8.49 -9.12
CA GLN A 653 -21.78 8.14 -10.34
C GLN A 653 -21.97 6.65 -10.67
N CYS A 654 -21.92 5.78 -9.66
CA CYS A 654 -22.12 4.34 -9.81
C CYS A 654 -23.58 3.97 -10.10
N ASN A 655 -24.54 4.60 -9.43
CA ASN A 655 -25.97 4.45 -9.69
C ASN A 655 -26.73 5.70 -9.24
N LYS A 656 -27.14 6.54 -10.19
CA LYS A 656 -27.82 7.81 -9.90
C LYS A 656 -29.11 7.62 -9.12
N ALA A 657 -29.92 6.60 -9.42
CA ALA A 657 -31.20 6.36 -8.73
C ALA A 657 -31.00 5.94 -7.26
N VAL A 658 -29.95 5.17 -6.97
CA VAL A 658 -29.54 4.86 -5.59
C VAL A 658 -29.03 6.10 -4.87
N GLY A 659 -28.20 6.91 -5.53
CA GLY A 659 -27.72 8.20 -5.00
C GLY A 659 -28.87 9.16 -4.68
N ASP A 660 -29.82 9.32 -5.61
CA ASP A 660 -31.01 10.14 -5.42
C ASP A 660 -31.86 9.64 -4.22
N LYS A 661 -32.20 8.34 -4.17
CA LYS A 661 -33.03 7.80 -3.08
C LYS A 661 -32.36 7.91 -1.71
N LEU A 662 -31.05 7.64 -1.62
CA LEU A 662 -30.30 7.80 -0.37
C LEU A 662 -30.20 9.26 0.04
N ARG A 663 -29.97 10.19 -0.90
CA ARG A 663 -29.98 11.62 -0.61
C ARG A 663 -31.34 12.06 -0.07
N ASP A 664 -32.41 11.76 -0.79
CA ASP A 664 -33.73 12.33 -0.51
C ASP A 664 -34.30 11.82 0.84
N GLU A 665 -33.95 10.59 1.23
CA GLU A 665 -34.19 10.08 2.59
C GLU A 665 -33.34 10.83 3.64
N PHE A 666 -32.00 10.73 3.57
CA PHE A 666 -31.12 11.17 4.66
C PHE A 666 -30.86 12.67 4.72
N PHE A 667 -31.24 13.43 3.69
CA PHE A 667 -31.19 14.90 3.69
C PHE A 667 -32.45 15.54 4.32
N ALA A 668 -33.58 14.84 4.36
CA ALA A 668 -34.87 15.42 4.75
C ALA A 668 -34.87 16.14 6.13
N PHE A 669 -34.04 15.66 7.07
CA PHE A 669 -33.88 16.27 8.39
C PHE A 669 -33.30 17.71 8.37
N THR A 670 -32.60 18.13 7.30
CA THR A 670 -32.12 19.52 7.21
C THR A 670 -33.26 20.50 6.98
N SER A 671 -34.31 20.06 6.27
CA SER A 671 -35.51 20.84 6.01
C SER A 671 -36.53 20.73 7.14
N ASN A 672 -36.67 19.53 7.73
CA ASN A 672 -37.52 19.27 8.89
C ASN A 672 -36.77 18.42 9.94
N PRO A 673 -36.05 19.03 10.90
CA PRO A 673 -35.30 18.29 11.93
C PRO A 673 -36.16 17.31 12.74
N SER A 674 -37.44 17.63 12.91
CA SER A 674 -38.43 16.83 13.64
C SER A 674 -38.96 15.62 12.87
N ILE A 675 -38.54 15.38 11.62
CA ILE A 675 -39.00 14.23 10.83
C ILE A 675 -38.59 12.91 11.49
N GLU A 676 -39.53 11.98 11.65
CA GLU A 676 -39.24 10.59 12.03
C GLU A 676 -38.93 9.79 10.76
N HIS A 677 -37.82 9.04 10.77
CA HIS A 677 -37.38 8.27 9.60
C HIS A 677 -37.92 6.83 9.68
N THR A 678 -38.76 6.46 8.70
CA THR A 678 -39.49 5.19 8.67
C THR A 678 -39.23 4.38 7.39
N TYR A 679 -37.97 4.33 6.96
CA TYR A 679 -37.50 3.48 5.85
C TYR A 679 -37.19 2.04 6.27
N ASP A 680 -36.94 1.15 5.31
CA ASP A 680 -36.34 -0.16 5.59
C ASP A 680 -34.80 -0.11 5.52
N VAL A 681 -34.17 -0.37 6.67
CA VAL A 681 -32.70 -0.39 6.80
C VAL A 681 -32.07 -1.44 5.89
N ASP A 682 -32.67 -2.63 5.76
CA ASP A 682 -32.11 -3.67 4.91
C ASP A 682 -32.17 -3.27 3.43
N GLU A 683 -33.19 -2.51 3.01
CA GLU A 683 -33.26 -1.91 1.67
C GLU A 683 -32.17 -0.85 1.47
N MET A 684 -32.04 0.10 2.40
CA MET A 684 -31.04 1.18 2.32
C MET A 684 -29.60 0.68 2.38
N VAL A 685 -29.33 -0.34 3.19
CA VAL A 685 -28.01 -0.98 3.26
C VAL A 685 -27.75 -1.83 2.02
N SER A 686 -28.73 -2.56 1.49
CA SER A 686 -28.58 -3.28 0.22
C SER A 686 -28.38 -2.33 -0.97
N MET A 687 -28.95 -1.12 -0.94
CA MET A 687 -28.69 -0.06 -1.90
C MET A 687 -27.24 0.42 -1.82
N VAL A 688 -26.73 0.75 -0.63
CA VAL A 688 -25.32 1.12 -0.43
C VAL A 688 -24.39 -0.02 -0.89
N GLN A 689 -24.67 -1.27 -0.50
CA GLN A 689 -23.91 -2.47 -0.92
C GLN A 689 -23.90 -2.69 -2.44
N SER A 690 -24.96 -2.30 -3.17
CA SER A 690 -24.98 -2.42 -4.64
C SER A 690 -24.00 -1.49 -5.38
N THR A 691 -23.45 -0.48 -4.70
CA THR A 691 -22.51 0.50 -5.29
C THR A 691 -21.03 0.23 -4.98
N PHE A 692 -20.75 -0.69 -4.05
CA PHE A 692 -19.40 -1.17 -3.69
C PHE A 692 -18.40 -1.41 -4.85
N PRO A 693 -18.75 -2.05 -5.98
CA PRO A 693 -17.76 -2.43 -7.00
C PRO A 693 -17.20 -1.27 -7.80
N CYS A 694 -18.06 -0.30 -8.14
CA CYS A 694 -17.69 0.91 -8.84
C CYS A 694 -17.00 1.88 -7.86
N LEU A 695 -17.32 1.80 -6.57
CA LEU A 695 -16.49 2.37 -5.50
C LEU A 695 -15.12 1.66 -5.36
N GLY A 696 -14.96 0.47 -5.94
CA GLY A 696 -13.76 -0.37 -5.97
C GLY A 696 -13.49 -1.16 -4.67
N ILE A 697 -14.55 -1.50 -3.92
CA ILE A 697 -14.49 -2.27 -2.66
C ILE A 697 -15.41 -3.50 -2.75
N GLU A 698 -15.13 -4.52 -1.93
CA GLU A 698 -15.93 -5.75 -1.88
C GLU A 698 -16.62 -5.92 -0.53
N CYS A 699 -17.59 -6.84 -0.44
CA CYS A 699 -18.26 -7.14 0.83
C CYS A 699 -17.32 -7.67 1.92
N ASP A 700 -16.26 -8.43 1.55
CA ASP A 700 -15.24 -8.92 2.50
C ASP A 700 -14.24 -7.83 2.95
N ASP A 701 -14.21 -6.67 2.27
CA ASP A 701 -13.49 -5.47 2.73
C ASP A 701 -14.27 -4.74 3.83
N VAL A 702 -15.58 -4.53 3.59
CA VAL A 702 -16.47 -3.78 4.50
C VAL A 702 -16.89 -4.62 5.70
N GLY A 703 -17.17 -5.91 5.52
CA GLY A 703 -17.63 -6.83 6.58
C GLY A 703 -19.08 -6.61 7.01
N ASN A 704 -19.57 -7.50 7.88
CA ASN A 704 -20.93 -7.43 8.43
C ASN A 704 -20.96 -6.52 9.67
N TYR A 705 -21.92 -5.60 9.76
CA TYR A 705 -22.07 -4.68 10.89
C TYR A 705 -22.56 -5.42 12.14
N VAL A 706 -21.86 -5.22 13.26
CA VAL A 706 -22.19 -5.80 14.57
C VAL A 706 -22.46 -4.71 15.61
N GLU A 707 -23.43 -4.99 16.49
CA GLU A 707 -23.80 -4.12 17.61
C GLU A 707 -23.92 -4.96 18.89
N GLY A 708 -22.93 -4.81 19.78
CA GLY A 708 -22.73 -5.76 20.87
C GLY A 708 -22.31 -7.13 20.31
N THR A 709 -22.99 -8.19 20.74
CA THR A 709 -22.81 -9.55 20.21
C THR A 709 -23.67 -9.84 18.97
N SER A 710 -24.62 -8.97 18.63
CA SER A 710 -25.60 -9.20 17.57
C SER A 710 -25.10 -8.70 16.21
N GLU A 711 -25.13 -9.59 15.22
CA GLU A 711 -24.95 -9.21 13.81
C GLU A 711 -26.23 -8.53 13.32
N ARG A 712 -26.11 -7.29 12.82
CA ARG A 712 -27.25 -6.44 12.47
C ARG A 712 -27.56 -6.49 10.97
N THR A 713 -26.53 -6.59 10.13
CA THR A 713 -26.68 -6.86 8.70
C THR A 713 -26.87 -8.36 8.47
N LYS A 714 -27.76 -8.72 7.53
CA LYS A 714 -27.63 -9.97 6.78
C LYS A 714 -26.23 -10.05 6.15
N GLN A 715 -25.74 -11.27 5.91
CA GLN A 715 -24.42 -11.48 5.29
C GLN A 715 -24.23 -10.57 4.08
N CYS A 716 -23.14 -9.80 4.05
CA CYS A 716 -22.80 -8.93 2.94
C CYS A 716 -22.50 -9.82 1.72
N TYR A 717 -23.46 -9.91 0.82
CA TYR A 717 -23.25 -10.54 -0.49
C TYR A 717 -22.66 -9.49 -1.41
N ASP A 718 -21.43 -9.72 -1.85
CA ASP A 718 -20.86 -8.93 -2.93
C ASP A 718 -21.84 -8.97 -4.10
N TRP A 719 -22.18 -7.82 -4.66
CA TRP A 719 -23.07 -7.75 -5.81
C TRP A 719 -22.48 -8.56 -7.01
N LYS A 720 -21.16 -8.76 -7.14
CA LYS A 720 -20.53 -9.65 -8.15
C LYS A 720 -21.05 -11.09 -7.98
N ILE A 721 -21.32 -11.48 -6.74
CA ILE A 721 -21.84 -12.79 -6.34
C ILE A 721 -23.37 -12.88 -6.54
N ARG A 722 -24.07 -11.79 -6.91
CA ARG A 722 -25.51 -11.82 -7.23
C ARG A 722 -25.88 -11.39 -8.66
N ASN A 723 -25.05 -10.59 -9.32
CA ASN A 723 -25.22 -10.15 -10.70
C ASN A 723 -24.51 -11.08 -11.70
N ASN A 724 -23.37 -11.68 -11.31
CA ASN A 724 -22.67 -12.70 -12.11
C ASN A 724 -22.89 -14.12 -11.55
N GLN A 725 -24.13 -14.40 -11.15
CA GLN A 725 -24.59 -15.76 -10.85
C GLN A 725 -25.79 -16.13 -11.72
N PHE A 726 -25.57 -17.02 -12.68
CA PHE A 726 -26.61 -17.55 -13.57
C PHE A 726 -26.67 -19.06 -13.42
N GLY A 727 -27.81 -19.59 -12.96
CA GLY A 727 -27.98 -21.04 -12.72
C GLY A 727 -27.04 -21.68 -11.70
N GLY A 728 -26.25 -20.89 -10.96
CA GLY A 728 -25.26 -21.38 -9.99
C GLY A 728 -23.81 -21.38 -10.47
N TYR A 729 -23.53 -20.96 -11.73
CA TYR A 729 -22.19 -20.51 -12.10
C TYR A 729 -21.82 -19.23 -11.34
N GLN A 730 -20.54 -19.02 -11.00
CA GLN A 730 -20.02 -17.80 -10.41
C GLN A 730 -18.89 -17.24 -11.28
N GLY A 731 -19.18 -16.22 -12.07
CA GLY A 731 -18.15 -15.54 -12.85
C GLY A 731 -17.40 -14.45 -12.08
N SER A 732 -16.49 -13.74 -12.76
CA SER A 732 -15.58 -12.74 -12.17
C SER A 732 -15.84 -11.28 -12.61
N THR A 733 -16.49 -11.07 -13.76
CA THR A 733 -16.68 -9.77 -14.45
C THR A 733 -18.18 -9.47 -14.69
N ASP A 734 -18.66 -8.22 -14.75
CA ASP A 734 -20.12 -8.01 -14.89
C ASP A 734 -20.63 -8.26 -16.31
N VAL A 735 -21.26 -9.43 -16.51
CA VAL A 735 -21.91 -9.85 -17.75
C VAL A 735 -23.45 -9.91 -17.65
N THR A 736 -24.05 -9.21 -16.68
CA THR A 736 -25.53 -9.18 -16.47
C THR A 736 -26.29 -8.84 -17.76
N GLN A 737 -25.77 -7.89 -18.54
CA GLN A 737 -26.31 -7.44 -19.82
C GLN A 737 -26.24 -8.51 -20.92
N HIS A 738 -25.31 -9.47 -20.84
CA HIS A 738 -25.21 -10.60 -21.77
C HIS A 738 -26.33 -11.62 -21.52
N SER A 739 -26.54 -12.00 -20.26
CA SER A 739 -27.56 -13.00 -19.89
C SER A 739 -28.99 -12.56 -20.22
N ARG A 740 -29.27 -11.24 -20.28
CA ARG A 740 -30.57 -10.65 -20.64
C ARG A 740 -31.07 -10.98 -22.06
N ILE A 741 -30.24 -11.57 -22.93
CA ILE A 741 -30.71 -12.03 -24.25
C ILE A 741 -31.86 -13.06 -24.13
N ASP A 742 -32.02 -13.72 -22.98
CA ASP A 742 -33.12 -14.63 -22.70
C ASP A 742 -34.51 -13.93 -22.59
N LEU A 743 -34.52 -12.62 -22.35
CA LEU A 743 -35.71 -11.77 -22.43
C LEU A 743 -36.03 -11.40 -23.89
N ASP A 744 -35.01 -11.14 -24.71
CA ASP A 744 -35.17 -10.94 -26.16
C ASP A 744 -35.75 -12.21 -26.83
N VAL A 745 -35.32 -13.41 -26.40
CA VAL A 745 -35.92 -14.69 -26.82
C VAL A 745 -37.37 -14.85 -26.32
N GLU A 746 -37.74 -14.33 -25.14
CA GLU A 746 -39.12 -14.38 -24.67
C GLU A 746 -40.05 -13.49 -25.49
N GLU A 747 -39.67 -12.25 -25.76
CA GLU A 747 -40.53 -11.33 -26.52
C GLU A 747 -40.65 -11.80 -27.99
N PHE A 748 -39.57 -12.31 -28.56
CA PHE A 748 -39.57 -12.99 -29.86
C PHE A 748 -40.54 -14.20 -29.89
N GLU A 749 -40.49 -15.10 -28.89
CA GLU A 749 -41.46 -16.20 -28.75
C GLU A 749 -42.90 -15.68 -28.60
N THR A 750 -43.10 -14.55 -27.92
CA THR A 750 -44.41 -13.96 -27.64
C THR A 750 -45.06 -13.39 -28.90
N HIS A 751 -44.33 -12.62 -29.71
CA HIS A 751 -44.84 -12.13 -31.00
C HIS A 751 -45.10 -13.29 -31.98
N LEU A 752 -44.23 -14.31 -32.01
CA LEU A 752 -44.46 -15.49 -32.84
C LEU A 752 -45.68 -16.32 -32.39
N LYS A 753 -46.01 -16.37 -31.09
CA LYS A 753 -47.28 -16.95 -30.60
C LYS A 753 -48.50 -16.16 -31.09
N ALA A 754 -48.40 -14.84 -31.15
CA ALA A 754 -49.44 -13.97 -31.69
C ALA A 754 -49.52 -13.98 -33.23
N SER A 755 -48.63 -14.69 -33.92
CA SER A 755 -48.42 -14.60 -35.39
C SER A 755 -48.04 -13.19 -35.88
N ASP A 756 -47.51 -12.34 -35.00
CA ASP A 756 -46.96 -11.03 -35.36
C ASP A 756 -45.50 -11.19 -35.83
N TYR A 757 -45.37 -11.63 -37.08
CA TYR A 757 -44.06 -11.82 -37.72
C TYR A 757 -43.31 -10.49 -37.91
N THR A 758 -43.98 -9.34 -37.87
CA THR A 758 -43.37 -8.01 -38.02
C THR A 758 -42.66 -7.60 -36.73
N ALA A 759 -43.35 -7.62 -35.59
CA ALA A 759 -42.73 -7.34 -34.30
C ALA A 759 -41.71 -8.41 -33.90
N ALA A 760 -41.95 -9.68 -34.25
CA ALA A 760 -40.94 -10.74 -34.08
C ALA A 760 -39.63 -10.42 -34.82
N LYS A 761 -39.70 -9.92 -36.07
CA LYS A 761 -38.50 -9.45 -36.80
C LYS A 761 -37.85 -8.24 -36.15
N GLN A 762 -38.63 -7.30 -35.61
CA GLN A 762 -38.08 -6.14 -34.91
C GLN A 762 -37.25 -6.54 -33.68
N ILE A 763 -37.77 -7.44 -32.82
CA ILE A 763 -37.01 -7.97 -31.68
C ILE A 763 -35.79 -8.77 -32.13
N TYR A 764 -35.94 -9.62 -33.15
CA TYR A 764 -34.85 -10.44 -33.69
C TYR A 764 -33.67 -9.59 -34.22
N SER A 765 -33.96 -8.59 -35.05
CA SER A 765 -32.92 -7.77 -35.69
C SER A 765 -32.39 -6.63 -34.83
N ASN A 766 -33.23 -6.01 -33.98
CA ASN A 766 -32.85 -4.80 -33.22
C ASN A 766 -32.49 -5.06 -31.74
N GLY A 767 -33.01 -6.13 -31.12
CA GLY A 767 -32.90 -6.37 -29.68
C GLY A 767 -33.63 -5.34 -28.81
N LYS A 768 -33.77 -5.63 -27.52
CA LYS A 768 -34.51 -4.80 -26.54
C LYS A 768 -33.99 -4.90 -25.10
N TYR A 769 -33.39 -6.03 -24.70
CA TYR A 769 -32.97 -6.25 -23.30
C TYR A 769 -31.46 -6.47 -23.09
N SER A 770 -30.74 -7.00 -24.06
CA SER A 770 -29.30 -7.26 -23.94
C SER A 770 -28.43 -6.06 -24.36
N GLU A 771 -28.10 -5.16 -23.42
CA GLU A 771 -27.42 -3.87 -23.68
C GLU A 771 -25.90 -3.98 -23.96
N LYS A 772 -25.39 -3.25 -24.96
CA LYS A 772 -23.95 -2.90 -25.15
C LYS A 772 -23.75 -1.41 -24.84
N THR A 773 -22.49 -0.97 -24.75
CA THR A 773 -22.08 0.42 -24.46
C THR A 773 -22.72 1.50 -25.33
N SER A 774 -23.15 1.16 -26.56
CA SER A 774 -23.74 2.11 -27.51
C SER A 774 -24.81 1.51 -28.44
N SER A 775 -25.26 0.28 -28.18
CA SER A 775 -26.27 -0.44 -29.00
C SER A 775 -26.89 -1.59 -28.19
N MET A 776 -27.81 -2.35 -28.79
CA MET A 776 -28.21 -3.65 -28.25
C MET A 776 -27.36 -4.78 -28.86
N ARG A 777 -27.30 -5.93 -28.18
CA ARG A 777 -27.15 -7.25 -28.82
C ARG A 777 -28.51 -7.67 -29.37
N THR A 778 -28.47 -8.42 -30.45
CA THR A 778 -29.67 -8.80 -31.21
C THR A 778 -29.53 -10.26 -31.62
N LEU A 779 -30.65 -10.98 -31.73
CA LEU A 779 -30.62 -12.40 -32.10
C LEU A 779 -30.09 -12.60 -33.53
N GLU A 780 -30.27 -11.63 -34.42
CA GLU A 780 -29.56 -11.58 -35.70
C GLU A 780 -28.05 -11.39 -35.54
N GLY A 781 -27.63 -10.52 -34.62
CA GLY A 781 -26.21 -10.28 -34.30
C GLY A 781 -25.44 -11.55 -33.97
N LEU A 782 -26.08 -12.50 -33.25
CA LEU A 782 -25.48 -13.78 -32.88
C LEU A 782 -25.39 -14.79 -34.04
N THR A 783 -25.97 -14.48 -35.20
CA THR A 783 -25.96 -15.34 -36.42
C THR A 783 -24.99 -14.86 -37.51
N LYS A 784 -24.10 -13.92 -37.17
CA LYS A 784 -23.08 -13.40 -38.09
C LYS A 784 -21.95 -14.42 -38.30
N ASP A 785 -21.12 -14.15 -39.31
CA ASP A 785 -20.09 -15.08 -39.78
C ASP A 785 -18.83 -15.04 -38.89
N GLN A 786 -18.63 -16.10 -38.10
CA GLN A 786 -17.52 -16.20 -37.14
C GLN A 786 -16.36 -17.06 -37.69
N ASN A 787 -15.76 -16.65 -38.82
CA ASN A 787 -14.71 -17.42 -39.51
C ASN A 787 -13.44 -17.74 -38.66
N LYS A 788 -13.24 -17.07 -37.52
CA LYS A 788 -12.11 -17.37 -36.61
C LYS A 788 -12.36 -18.63 -35.76
N ASP A 789 -13.62 -18.96 -35.49
CA ASP A 789 -14.02 -20.03 -34.57
C ASP A 789 -13.93 -21.40 -35.27
N MET A 790 -13.32 -22.39 -34.63
CA MET A 790 -13.21 -23.74 -35.19
C MET A 790 -14.57 -24.43 -35.26
N LEU A 791 -15.42 -24.30 -34.24
CA LEU A 791 -16.72 -24.98 -34.19
C LEU A 791 -17.71 -24.38 -35.21
N PHE A 792 -17.75 -23.06 -35.33
CA PHE A 792 -18.57 -22.37 -36.34
C PHE A 792 -18.21 -22.84 -37.75
N ASN A 793 -16.91 -22.98 -38.05
CA ASN A 793 -16.43 -23.46 -39.34
C ASN A 793 -16.85 -24.92 -39.66
N VAL A 794 -17.10 -25.79 -38.67
CA VAL A 794 -17.71 -27.11 -38.90
C VAL A 794 -19.16 -26.96 -39.33
N TYR A 795 -19.95 -26.18 -38.59
CA TYR A 795 -21.37 -25.95 -38.86
C TYR A 795 -21.60 -25.28 -40.22
N LYS A 796 -20.81 -24.24 -40.52
CA LYS A 796 -20.80 -23.53 -41.80
C LYS A 796 -20.58 -24.46 -42.99
N ARG A 797 -19.55 -25.32 -42.94
CA ARG A 797 -19.24 -26.28 -44.01
C ARG A 797 -20.38 -27.28 -44.23
N TYR A 798 -20.94 -27.85 -43.16
CA TYR A 798 -22.08 -28.76 -43.27
C TYR A 798 -23.27 -28.08 -43.95
N TRP A 799 -23.69 -26.91 -43.47
CA TRP A 799 -24.89 -26.24 -43.98
C TRP A 799 -24.73 -25.69 -45.40
N LYS A 800 -23.51 -25.30 -45.78
CA LYS A 800 -23.17 -24.96 -47.17
C LYS A 800 -23.28 -26.17 -48.11
N SER A 801 -22.95 -27.39 -47.66
CA SER A 801 -23.20 -28.62 -48.42
C SER A 801 -24.70 -28.94 -48.61
N LYS A 802 -25.56 -28.35 -47.77
CA LYS A 802 -27.03 -28.43 -47.84
C LYS A 802 -27.70 -27.21 -48.48
N GLY A 803 -26.92 -26.34 -49.13
CA GLY A 803 -27.44 -25.19 -49.88
C GLY A 803 -27.91 -24.01 -49.03
N ARG A 804 -27.61 -23.98 -47.71
CA ARG A 804 -27.76 -22.77 -46.88
C ARG A 804 -26.55 -21.84 -47.05
N GLY A 805 -26.75 -20.57 -46.75
CA GLY A 805 -25.70 -19.56 -46.79
C GLY A 805 -24.74 -19.65 -45.59
N ASP A 806 -23.76 -18.75 -45.60
CA ASP A 806 -22.73 -18.68 -44.55
C ASP A 806 -23.28 -18.24 -43.19
N ARG A 807 -24.50 -17.68 -43.12
CA ARG A 807 -25.28 -17.42 -41.89
C ARG A 807 -26.35 -18.49 -41.65
N TYR A 808 -25.97 -19.78 -41.64
CA TYR A 808 -26.91 -20.92 -41.60
C TYR A 808 -28.06 -20.78 -40.58
N ALA A 809 -27.78 -20.26 -39.38
CA ALA A 809 -28.77 -20.08 -38.31
C ALA A 809 -29.73 -18.91 -38.61
N HIS A 810 -29.25 -17.82 -39.23
CA HIS A 810 -30.12 -16.73 -39.72
C HIS A 810 -31.10 -17.26 -40.76
N ASP A 811 -30.59 -18.00 -41.74
CA ASP A 811 -31.39 -18.57 -42.83
C ASP A 811 -32.46 -19.53 -42.27
N PHE A 812 -32.12 -20.37 -41.29
CA PHE A 812 -33.06 -21.27 -40.63
C PHE A 812 -34.17 -20.53 -39.88
N ILE A 813 -33.80 -19.49 -39.10
CA ILE A 813 -34.76 -18.70 -38.31
C ILE A 813 -35.67 -17.89 -39.23
N THR A 814 -35.11 -17.24 -40.25
CA THR A 814 -35.88 -16.41 -41.20
C THR A 814 -36.73 -17.24 -42.16
N ASP A 815 -36.30 -18.44 -42.56
CA ASP A 815 -37.15 -19.42 -43.26
C ASP A 815 -38.42 -19.73 -42.46
N ALA A 816 -38.27 -20.01 -41.16
CA ALA A 816 -39.38 -20.31 -40.26
C ALA A 816 -40.28 -19.09 -40.03
N ILE A 817 -39.72 -17.89 -39.85
CA ILE A 817 -40.51 -16.66 -39.75
C ILE A 817 -41.32 -16.41 -41.03
N ASP A 818 -40.72 -16.58 -42.22
CA ASP A 818 -41.33 -16.21 -43.50
C ASP A 818 -42.14 -17.33 -44.18
N ALA A 819 -42.13 -18.56 -43.64
CA ALA A 819 -42.64 -19.76 -44.30
C ALA A 819 -41.97 -20.02 -45.66
N LYS A 820 -40.63 -20.03 -45.67
CA LYS A 820 -39.78 -20.30 -46.84
C LYS A 820 -38.96 -21.59 -46.65
N GLY A 821 -38.35 -22.06 -47.73
CA GLY A 821 -37.47 -23.23 -47.73
C GLY A 821 -38.19 -24.48 -47.20
N GLU A 822 -37.57 -25.15 -46.23
CA GLU A 822 -38.16 -26.30 -45.51
C GLU A 822 -39.48 -25.96 -44.80
N PHE A 823 -39.75 -24.70 -44.45
CA PHE A 823 -40.99 -24.25 -43.79
C PHE A 823 -42.06 -23.73 -44.78
N THR A 824 -41.91 -23.97 -46.09
CA THR A 824 -42.91 -23.58 -47.09
C THR A 824 -44.28 -24.22 -46.78
N GLY A 825 -45.32 -23.40 -46.63
CA GLY A 825 -46.66 -23.85 -46.25
C GLY A 825 -46.84 -24.26 -44.78
N ALA A 826 -45.83 -24.06 -43.91
CA ALA A 826 -45.94 -24.41 -42.50
C ALA A 826 -46.98 -23.53 -41.74
N PRO A 827 -47.85 -24.12 -40.89
CA PRO A 827 -48.79 -23.36 -40.08
C PRO A 827 -48.08 -22.56 -38.98
N ALA A 828 -48.76 -21.55 -38.42
CA ALA A 828 -48.20 -20.62 -37.44
C ALA A 828 -47.51 -21.31 -36.24
N VAL A 829 -48.08 -22.41 -35.72
CA VAL A 829 -47.45 -23.18 -34.63
C VAL A 829 -46.08 -23.73 -35.02
N ALA A 830 -45.94 -24.27 -36.23
CA ALA A 830 -44.68 -24.82 -36.74
C ALA A 830 -43.64 -23.72 -37.00
N ARG A 831 -44.06 -22.60 -37.61
CA ARG A 831 -43.24 -21.40 -37.83
C ARG A 831 -42.67 -20.85 -36.52
N LYS A 832 -43.52 -20.73 -35.50
CA LYS A 832 -43.13 -20.30 -34.15
C LYS A 832 -42.11 -21.25 -33.52
N GLU A 833 -42.33 -22.57 -33.56
CA GLU A 833 -41.35 -23.50 -32.98
C GLU A 833 -40.01 -23.47 -33.74
N GLY A 834 -40.03 -23.50 -35.08
CA GLY A 834 -38.82 -23.45 -35.90
C GLY A 834 -37.97 -22.21 -35.62
N ALA A 835 -38.59 -21.02 -35.65
CA ALA A 835 -37.89 -19.76 -35.42
C ALA A 835 -37.32 -19.65 -34.00
N VAL A 836 -38.10 -19.98 -32.97
CA VAL A 836 -37.67 -19.89 -31.56
C VAL A 836 -36.58 -20.91 -31.25
N LYS A 837 -36.72 -22.17 -31.69
CA LYS A 837 -35.70 -23.20 -31.43
C LYS A 837 -34.43 -22.98 -32.26
N GLY A 838 -34.53 -22.39 -33.46
CA GLY A 838 -33.37 -21.90 -34.20
C GLY A 838 -32.60 -20.83 -33.43
N ALA A 839 -33.29 -19.83 -32.87
CA ALA A 839 -32.66 -18.80 -32.05
C ALA A 839 -32.00 -19.39 -30.79
N GLN A 840 -32.69 -20.30 -30.08
CA GLN A 840 -32.17 -20.93 -28.86
C GLN A 840 -30.99 -21.87 -29.11
N TYR A 841 -31.10 -22.77 -30.09
CA TYR A 841 -30.23 -23.95 -30.21
C TYR A 841 -29.36 -23.99 -31.47
N GLN A 842 -29.45 -23.00 -32.36
CA GLN A 842 -28.50 -22.81 -33.46
C GLN A 842 -27.76 -21.47 -33.39
N ALA A 843 -28.43 -20.39 -32.95
CA ALA A 843 -27.80 -19.08 -32.77
C ALA A 843 -27.12 -18.96 -31.38
N VAL A 844 -27.89 -18.89 -30.28
CA VAL A 844 -27.32 -18.70 -28.94
C VAL A 844 -26.39 -19.85 -28.55
N TRP A 845 -26.75 -21.11 -28.84
CA TRP A 845 -25.89 -22.27 -28.57
C TRP A 845 -24.51 -22.16 -29.23
N MET A 846 -24.44 -21.70 -30.48
CA MET A 846 -23.15 -21.48 -31.16
C MET A 846 -22.40 -20.29 -30.57
N TYR A 847 -23.13 -19.23 -30.21
CA TYR A 847 -22.56 -18.03 -29.62
C TYR A 847 -21.98 -18.25 -28.21
N VAL A 848 -22.44 -19.26 -27.47
CA VAL A 848 -21.74 -19.74 -26.25
C VAL A 848 -20.31 -20.17 -26.57
N PHE A 849 -20.11 -20.95 -27.64
CA PHE A 849 -18.77 -21.41 -28.02
C PHE A 849 -17.92 -20.32 -28.66
N HIS A 850 -18.52 -19.34 -29.35
CA HIS A 850 -17.81 -18.15 -29.85
C HIS A 850 -17.03 -17.44 -28.74
N GLU A 851 -17.69 -17.14 -27.62
CA GLU A 851 -17.07 -16.40 -26.51
C GLU A 851 -16.07 -17.28 -25.72
N LEU A 852 -16.25 -18.60 -25.69
CA LEU A 852 -15.25 -19.54 -25.14
C LEU A 852 -14.01 -19.67 -26.05
N GLU A 853 -14.18 -19.77 -27.37
CA GLU A 853 -13.08 -19.79 -28.34
C GLU A 853 -12.33 -18.44 -28.37
N ASP A 854 -13.01 -17.31 -28.21
CA ASP A 854 -12.36 -16.00 -28.06
C ASP A 854 -11.62 -15.86 -26.73
N SER A 855 -12.21 -16.31 -25.61
CA SER A 855 -11.54 -16.36 -24.30
C SER A 855 -10.22 -17.15 -24.36
N ILE A 856 -10.24 -18.34 -24.96
CA ILE A 856 -9.04 -19.17 -25.15
C ILE A 856 -8.04 -18.49 -26.10
N THR A 857 -8.53 -17.85 -27.16
CA THR A 857 -7.69 -17.12 -28.13
C THR A 857 -6.98 -15.93 -27.48
N ASN A 858 -7.69 -15.13 -26.67
CA ASN A 858 -7.13 -14.00 -25.92
C ASN A 858 -6.18 -14.49 -24.82
N CYS A 859 -6.52 -15.58 -24.11
CA CYS A 859 -5.63 -16.25 -23.17
C CYS A 859 -4.29 -16.64 -23.82
N LYS A 860 -4.31 -17.21 -25.04
CA LYS A 860 -3.11 -17.60 -25.80
C LYS A 860 -2.32 -16.41 -26.38
N GLN A 861 -2.83 -15.18 -26.29
CA GLN A 861 -2.18 -13.95 -26.80
C GLN A 861 -1.67 -13.00 -25.69
N ALA A 862 -2.18 -13.11 -24.47
CA ALA A 862 -1.81 -12.25 -23.35
C ALA A 862 -0.42 -12.58 -22.78
N ASP A 863 0.26 -11.58 -22.22
CA ASP A 863 1.36 -11.81 -21.28
C ASP A 863 0.78 -12.43 -19.99
N LEU A 864 1.43 -13.47 -19.47
CA LEU A 864 0.95 -14.30 -18.35
C LEU A 864 0.88 -13.55 -17.01
N LEU A 865 1.42 -12.33 -16.96
CA LEU A 865 1.30 -11.41 -15.82
C LEU A 865 0.23 -10.33 -16.02
N ALA A 866 -0.36 -10.21 -17.21
CA ALA A 866 -1.25 -9.12 -17.58
C ALA A 866 -2.74 -9.44 -17.44
N ASN A 867 -3.15 -10.71 -17.59
CA ASN A 867 -4.51 -11.25 -17.39
C ASN A 867 -5.62 -10.19 -17.59
N ASP A 868 -5.76 -9.69 -18.81
CA ASP A 868 -6.63 -8.54 -19.05
C ASP A 868 -8.10 -8.94 -18.88
N ASP A 869 -8.92 -8.02 -18.37
CA ASP A 869 -10.33 -8.32 -18.02
C ASP A 869 -11.08 -8.99 -19.19
N LYS A 870 -10.67 -8.76 -20.43
CA LYS A 870 -11.26 -9.32 -21.67
C LYS A 870 -11.25 -10.84 -21.73
N ASN A 871 -10.14 -11.52 -21.40
CA ASN A 871 -10.08 -12.98 -21.56
C ASN A 871 -10.99 -13.68 -20.53
N VAL A 872 -11.10 -13.14 -19.32
CA VAL A 872 -12.03 -13.55 -18.27
C VAL A 872 -13.47 -13.16 -18.64
N HIS A 873 -13.69 -11.97 -19.22
CA HIS A 873 -15.01 -11.49 -19.63
C HIS A 873 -15.65 -12.39 -20.68
N ALA A 874 -14.92 -12.77 -21.74
CA ALA A 874 -15.44 -13.66 -22.77
C ALA A 874 -15.85 -15.04 -22.20
N TRP A 875 -15.12 -15.58 -21.21
CA TRP A 875 -15.53 -16.83 -20.55
C TRP A 875 -16.83 -16.66 -19.74
N ASP A 876 -16.96 -15.55 -19.01
CA ASP A 876 -18.18 -15.19 -18.30
C ASP A 876 -19.36 -14.93 -19.26
N GLU A 877 -19.13 -14.30 -20.42
CA GLU A 877 -20.12 -14.08 -21.47
C GLU A 877 -20.67 -15.43 -21.98
N GLY A 878 -19.79 -16.39 -22.30
CA GLY A 878 -20.20 -17.74 -22.70
C GLY A 878 -21.12 -18.42 -21.67
N ALA A 879 -20.79 -18.31 -20.38
CA ALA A 879 -21.62 -18.83 -19.30
C ALA A 879 -22.97 -18.09 -19.16
N ALA A 880 -22.97 -16.76 -19.36
CA ALA A 880 -24.17 -15.93 -19.36
C ALA A 880 -25.12 -16.28 -20.53
N PHE A 881 -24.58 -16.55 -21.73
CA PHE A 881 -25.32 -17.02 -22.90
C PHE A 881 -25.82 -18.47 -22.77
N PHE A 882 -25.17 -19.31 -21.98
CA PHE A 882 -25.65 -20.67 -21.67
C PHE A 882 -26.88 -20.64 -20.75
N ALA A 883 -26.85 -19.81 -19.70
CA ALA A 883 -27.85 -19.81 -18.64
C ALA A 883 -29.03 -18.84 -18.88
N GLY A 884 -28.75 -17.57 -19.13
CA GLY A 884 -29.77 -16.51 -19.24
C GLY A 884 -30.19 -15.88 -17.90
N SER A 885 -30.66 -14.63 -17.95
CA SER A 885 -30.89 -13.78 -16.76
C SER A 885 -32.00 -14.27 -15.83
N ARG A 886 -32.89 -15.15 -16.30
CA ARG A 886 -34.07 -15.60 -15.55
C ARG A 886 -33.84 -16.84 -14.71
N VAL A 887 -32.73 -17.56 -14.93
CA VAL A 887 -32.34 -18.70 -14.12
C VAL A 887 -31.73 -18.19 -12.81
N GLY A 888 -32.32 -18.60 -11.68
CA GLY A 888 -31.98 -18.04 -10.37
C GLY A 888 -30.56 -18.35 -9.89
N THR A 889 -30.07 -17.51 -8.98
CA THR A 889 -28.89 -17.78 -8.14
C THR A 889 -29.13 -19.04 -7.28
N LEU A 890 -28.08 -19.85 -7.10
CA LEU A 890 -28.01 -21.11 -6.34
C LEU A 890 -29.26 -21.54 -5.55
N GLY A 891 -29.96 -22.57 -6.04
CA GLY A 891 -30.87 -23.39 -5.22
C GLY A 891 -32.36 -23.03 -5.22
N LEU A 892 -32.83 -22.04 -6.02
CA LEU A 892 -34.26 -21.71 -6.12
C LEU A 892 -34.81 -21.83 -7.56
N PRO A 893 -35.81 -22.70 -7.82
CA PRO A 893 -36.32 -22.96 -9.17
C PRO A 893 -37.26 -21.85 -9.67
N LYS A 894 -36.71 -20.85 -10.38
CA LYS A 894 -37.50 -19.94 -11.23
C LYS A 894 -37.86 -20.64 -12.54
N LYS A 895 -39.00 -21.36 -12.55
CA LYS A 895 -39.60 -21.96 -13.75
C LYS A 895 -39.87 -20.88 -14.83
N GLY A 896 -38.95 -20.69 -15.78
CA GLY A 896 -39.14 -19.68 -16.84
C GLY A 896 -38.00 -19.42 -17.83
N GLY A 897 -36.78 -19.94 -17.61
CA GLY A 897 -35.63 -19.67 -18.48
C GLY A 897 -35.83 -20.07 -19.96
N LYS A 898 -35.09 -19.39 -20.85
CA LYS A 898 -35.22 -19.52 -22.31
C LYS A 898 -34.00 -20.06 -23.04
N LEU A 899 -32.84 -20.22 -22.38
CA LEU A 899 -31.60 -20.65 -23.02
C LEU A 899 -31.27 -22.12 -22.71
N VAL A 900 -30.04 -22.55 -23.01
CA VAL A 900 -29.61 -23.96 -23.02
C VAL A 900 -29.73 -24.62 -21.64
N TYR A 901 -29.45 -23.90 -20.55
CA TYR A 901 -29.67 -24.38 -19.18
C TYR A 901 -31.10 -24.92 -18.96
N THR A 902 -32.12 -24.13 -19.32
CA THR A 902 -33.53 -24.52 -19.15
C THR A 902 -34.03 -25.45 -20.27
N LEU A 903 -33.20 -25.78 -21.27
CA LEU A 903 -33.39 -27.00 -22.05
C LEU A 903 -32.95 -28.23 -21.25
N MET A 904 -31.78 -28.20 -20.59
CA MET A 904 -31.30 -29.32 -19.77
C MET A 904 -32.29 -29.70 -18.67
N GLU A 905 -32.82 -28.71 -17.93
CA GLU A 905 -33.90 -28.92 -16.93
C GLU A 905 -35.14 -29.62 -17.53
N LYS A 906 -35.45 -29.35 -18.80
CA LYS A 906 -36.59 -29.95 -19.51
C LYS A 906 -36.28 -31.28 -20.17
N ARG A 907 -35.02 -31.74 -20.17
CA ARG A 907 -34.62 -33.03 -20.77
C ARG A 907 -34.25 -34.07 -19.72
N ALA A 908 -33.61 -33.72 -18.61
CA ALA A 908 -33.31 -34.69 -17.56
C ALA A 908 -34.60 -35.37 -17.03
N GLY A 909 -35.63 -34.58 -16.68
CA GLY A 909 -36.98 -35.07 -16.36
C GLY A 909 -37.75 -35.80 -17.48
N ASP A 910 -37.34 -35.71 -18.76
CA ASP A 910 -37.89 -36.56 -19.85
C ASP A 910 -37.15 -37.90 -19.98
N PHE A 911 -35.88 -37.96 -19.55
CA PHE A 911 -34.94 -39.08 -19.78
C PHE A 911 -34.58 -39.86 -18.51
N GLY A 912 -35.24 -39.57 -17.38
CA GLY A 912 -35.03 -40.28 -16.12
C GLY A 912 -33.67 -40.03 -15.46
N ASP A 913 -32.98 -38.96 -15.84
CA ASP A 913 -31.80 -38.46 -15.13
C ASP A 913 -32.24 -37.60 -13.94
N SER A 914 -31.44 -37.61 -12.88
CA SER A 914 -31.60 -36.66 -11.79
C SER A 914 -31.24 -35.25 -12.27
N ASP A 915 -32.23 -34.35 -12.38
CA ASP A 915 -32.11 -32.98 -12.93
C ASP A 915 -30.89 -32.19 -12.40
N SER A 916 -30.43 -32.49 -11.19
CA SER A 916 -29.26 -31.86 -10.57
C SER A 916 -27.90 -32.31 -11.14
N SER A 917 -27.77 -33.50 -11.72
CA SER A 917 -26.45 -34.13 -11.93
C SER A 917 -25.66 -33.54 -13.10
N HIS A 918 -26.21 -33.55 -14.31
CA HIS A 918 -25.55 -33.00 -15.49
C HIS A 918 -25.51 -31.47 -15.49
N ILE A 919 -26.50 -30.81 -14.89
CA ILE A 919 -26.50 -29.35 -14.74
C ILE A 919 -25.39 -28.93 -13.78
N ALA A 920 -25.27 -29.53 -12.59
CA ALA A 920 -24.17 -29.25 -11.67
C ALA A 920 -22.80 -29.57 -12.28
N ARG A 921 -22.67 -30.67 -13.04
CA ARG A 921 -21.43 -31.00 -13.76
C ARG A 921 -21.08 -29.93 -14.82
N THR A 922 -22.06 -29.42 -15.55
CA THR A 922 -21.86 -28.39 -16.59
C THR A 922 -21.45 -27.05 -15.98
N ILE A 923 -22.09 -26.65 -14.88
CA ILE A 923 -21.69 -25.49 -14.07
C ILE A 923 -20.25 -25.66 -13.56
N ALA A 924 -19.91 -26.83 -13.03
CA ALA A 924 -18.57 -27.13 -12.54
C ALA A 924 -17.52 -27.09 -13.67
N LEU A 925 -17.87 -27.49 -14.89
CA LEU A 925 -17.00 -27.32 -16.07
C LEU A 925 -16.78 -25.84 -16.40
N PHE A 926 -17.84 -25.02 -16.50
CA PHE A 926 -17.69 -23.57 -16.67
C PHE A 926 -16.80 -22.94 -15.58
N GLN A 927 -17.01 -23.31 -14.31
CA GLN A 927 -16.22 -22.82 -13.18
C GLN A 927 -14.75 -23.27 -13.22
N THR A 928 -14.51 -24.51 -13.66
CA THR A 928 -13.15 -25.07 -13.79
C THR A 928 -12.39 -24.38 -14.92
N GLY A 929 -13.02 -24.20 -16.08
CA GLY A 929 -12.42 -23.50 -17.22
C GLY A 929 -12.13 -22.03 -16.92
N LEU A 930 -13.02 -21.33 -16.22
CA LEU A 930 -12.76 -19.98 -15.69
C LEU A 930 -11.49 -19.96 -14.84
N SER A 931 -11.34 -20.91 -13.91
CA SER A 931 -10.13 -20.97 -13.07
C SER A 931 -8.86 -21.30 -13.86
N TYR A 932 -8.96 -21.99 -15.01
CA TYR A 932 -7.84 -22.17 -15.93
C TYR A 932 -7.53 -20.93 -16.78
N ILE A 933 -8.52 -20.18 -17.26
CA ILE A 933 -8.29 -18.88 -17.94
C ILE A 933 -7.59 -17.91 -16.97
N VAL A 934 -8.11 -17.76 -15.75
CA VAL A 934 -7.52 -16.91 -14.69
C VAL A 934 -6.12 -17.37 -14.28
N ALA A 935 -5.78 -18.66 -14.45
CA ALA A 935 -4.44 -19.20 -14.20
C ALA A 935 -3.50 -19.19 -15.44
N GLY A 936 -3.91 -18.59 -16.56
CA GLY A 936 -3.12 -18.61 -17.82
C GLY A 936 -2.94 -20.02 -18.41
N HIS A 937 -3.79 -20.97 -18.02
CA HIS A 937 -3.74 -22.39 -18.40
C HIS A 937 -4.63 -22.67 -19.64
N CYS A 938 -4.41 -21.93 -20.72
CA CYS A 938 -5.32 -21.88 -21.86
C CYS A 938 -5.62 -23.25 -22.49
N ASP A 939 -4.63 -24.14 -22.61
CA ASP A 939 -4.82 -25.49 -23.17
C ASP A 939 -5.70 -26.38 -22.26
N LYS A 940 -5.69 -26.13 -20.94
CA LYS A 940 -6.61 -26.80 -20.00
C LYS A 940 -8.02 -26.22 -20.10
N ALA A 941 -8.16 -24.91 -20.35
CA ALA A 941 -9.47 -24.29 -20.61
C ALA A 941 -10.07 -24.80 -21.94
N GLU A 942 -9.26 -25.02 -22.97
CA GLU A 942 -9.65 -25.65 -24.24
C GLU A 942 -10.11 -27.11 -24.04
N ALA A 943 -9.39 -27.90 -23.25
CA ALA A 943 -9.83 -29.24 -22.85
C ALA A 943 -11.15 -29.24 -22.04
N ILE A 944 -11.45 -28.17 -21.31
CA ILE A 944 -12.75 -27.98 -20.63
C ILE A 944 -13.84 -27.52 -21.61
N MET A 945 -13.52 -26.67 -22.59
CA MET A 945 -14.47 -26.26 -23.63
C MET A 945 -14.97 -27.47 -24.45
N HIS A 946 -14.11 -28.43 -24.78
CA HIS A 946 -14.55 -29.67 -25.44
C HIS A 946 -15.46 -30.55 -24.55
N GLN A 947 -15.28 -30.53 -23.23
CA GLN A 947 -16.20 -31.19 -22.29
C GLN A 947 -17.53 -30.44 -22.18
N LEU A 948 -17.52 -29.10 -22.24
CA LEU A 948 -18.73 -28.28 -22.35
C LEU A 948 -19.47 -28.55 -23.68
N GLN A 949 -18.76 -28.72 -24.80
CA GLN A 949 -19.37 -29.08 -26.09
C GLN A 949 -20.13 -30.41 -26.00
N ALA A 950 -19.52 -31.44 -25.40
CA ALA A 950 -20.20 -32.71 -25.14
C ALA A 950 -21.43 -32.53 -24.24
N ALA A 951 -21.27 -31.82 -23.10
CA ALA A 951 -22.34 -31.58 -22.13
C ALA A 951 -23.54 -30.81 -22.71
N LEU A 952 -23.29 -29.76 -23.49
CA LEU A 952 -24.33 -28.94 -24.15
C LEU A 952 -24.92 -29.63 -25.40
N THR A 953 -24.35 -30.76 -25.87
CA THR A 953 -24.88 -31.55 -26.98
C THR A 953 -25.85 -32.64 -26.51
N ILE A 954 -25.68 -33.19 -25.30
CA ILE A 954 -26.64 -34.11 -24.64
C ILE A 954 -28.10 -33.63 -24.76
N PRO A 955 -28.48 -32.40 -24.35
CA PRO A 955 -29.87 -31.94 -24.39
C PRO A 955 -30.42 -31.78 -25.82
N LEU A 956 -29.56 -31.58 -26.82
CA LEU A 956 -29.96 -31.53 -28.24
C LEU A 956 -30.32 -32.93 -28.76
N ILE A 957 -29.53 -33.95 -28.39
CA ILE A 957 -29.80 -35.36 -28.72
C ILE A 957 -31.06 -35.86 -27.99
N GLN A 958 -31.22 -35.52 -26.71
CA GLN A 958 -32.44 -35.79 -25.96
C GLN A 958 -33.67 -35.12 -26.61
N GLY A 959 -33.51 -33.90 -27.12
CA GLY A 959 -34.51 -33.24 -27.98
C GLY A 959 -34.82 -34.06 -29.24
N LEU A 960 -33.81 -34.35 -30.06
CA LEU A 960 -33.94 -35.14 -31.30
C LEU A 960 -34.67 -36.47 -31.06
N PHE A 961 -34.30 -37.23 -30.03
CA PHE A 961 -34.90 -38.52 -29.68
C PHE A 961 -36.38 -38.39 -29.28
N ARG A 962 -36.72 -37.38 -28.48
CA ARG A 962 -38.10 -37.07 -28.09
C ARG A 962 -38.98 -36.79 -29.32
N TYR A 963 -38.49 -36.04 -30.29
CA TYR A 963 -39.28 -35.66 -31.46
C TYR A 963 -39.24 -36.67 -32.61
N LEU A 964 -38.19 -37.50 -32.72
CA LEU A 964 -38.20 -38.71 -33.56
C LEU A 964 -39.40 -39.59 -33.19
N TYR A 965 -39.60 -39.88 -31.91
CA TYR A 965 -40.78 -40.63 -31.46
C TYR A 965 -42.09 -39.88 -31.70
N ARG A 966 -42.19 -38.60 -31.30
CA ARG A 966 -43.45 -37.85 -31.33
C ARG A 966 -43.94 -37.51 -32.75
N ALA A 967 -43.03 -37.43 -33.72
CA ALA A 967 -43.35 -37.18 -35.13
C ALA A 967 -43.59 -38.46 -35.94
N ASP A 968 -43.02 -39.62 -35.57
CA ASP A 968 -43.19 -40.90 -36.28
C ASP A 968 -44.68 -41.28 -36.39
N PRO A 969 -45.27 -41.39 -37.60
CA PRO A 969 -46.67 -41.80 -37.82
C PRO A 969 -47.07 -43.11 -37.15
N ASN A 970 -46.11 -43.97 -36.83
CA ASN A 970 -46.33 -45.27 -36.21
C ASN A 970 -46.39 -45.21 -34.68
N SER A 971 -46.04 -44.08 -34.04
CA SER A 971 -45.94 -43.99 -32.59
C SER A 971 -47.28 -43.86 -31.88
N ASP A 972 -47.33 -44.32 -30.62
CA ASP A 972 -48.52 -44.17 -29.76
C ASP A 972 -48.83 -42.68 -29.53
N TYR A 973 -47.81 -41.81 -29.51
CA TYR A 973 -47.99 -40.36 -29.38
C TYR A 973 -48.62 -39.73 -30.62
N HIS A 974 -48.11 -40.05 -31.82
CA HIS A 974 -48.65 -39.49 -33.06
C HIS A 974 -50.12 -39.87 -33.25
N LYS A 975 -50.46 -41.14 -33.00
CA LYS A 975 -51.82 -41.68 -33.11
C LYS A 975 -52.80 -41.10 -32.08
N SER A 976 -52.31 -40.73 -30.89
CA SER A 976 -53.15 -40.13 -29.85
C SER A 976 -53.24 -38.61 -29.90
N LYS A 977 -52.34 -37.94 -30.65
CA LYS A 977 -52.29 -36.48 -30.81
C LYS A 977 -51.90 -36.04 -32.23
N PRO A 978 -52.81 -36.19 -33.22
CA PRO A 978 -52.59 -35.71 -34.58
C PRO A 978 -52.48 -34.17 -34.66
N GLU A 979 -53.07 -33.43 -33.72
CA GLU A 979 -53.01 -31.96 -33.66
C GLU A 979 -51.63 -31.41 -33.26
N ASP A 980 -50.85 -32.17 -32.50
CA ASP A 980 -49.49 -31.83 -32.07
C ASP A 980 -48.45 -32.03 -33.19
N GLN A 981 -48.86 -32.51 -34.38
CA GLN A 981 -47.92 -32.95 -35.42
C GLN A 981 -47.14 -31.84 -36.14
N PRO A 982 -47.74 -30.72 -36.60
CA PRO A 982 -46.95 -29.63 -37.20
C PRO A 982 -45.94 -29.04 -36.21
N LYS A 983 -46.30 -29.01 -34.92
CA LYS A 983 -45.41 -28.61 -33.83
C LYS A 983 -44.27 -29.63 -33.63
N SER A 984 -44.59 -30.93 -33.60
CA SER A 984 -43.62 -32.01 -33.39
C SER A 984 -42.63 -32.14 -34.56
N LYS A 985 -43.10 -31.98 -35.81
CA LYS A 985 -42.23 -31.85 -36.99
C LYS A 985 -41.26 -30.66 -36.85
N ALA A 986 -41.75 -29.49 -36.42
CA ALA A 986 -40.94 -28.27 -36.33
C ALA A 986 -39.92 -28.28 -35.17
N GLU A 987 -40.31 -28.71 -33.97
CA GLU A 987 -39.37 -28.87 -32.85
C GLU A 987 -38.32 -29.95 -33.20
N GLY A 988 -38.74 -31.07 -33.79
CA GLY A 988 -37.84 -32.13 -34.24
C GLY A 988 -36.83 -31.69 -35.30
N TRP A 989 -37.27 -30.92 -36.30
CA TRP A 989 -36.37 -30.36 -37.31
C TRP A 989 -35.34 -29.41 -36.69
N ALA A 990 -35.74 -28.56 -35.74
CA ALA A 990 -34.83 -27.63 -35.10
C ALA A 990 -33.78 -28.33 -34.21
N PHE A 991 -34.14 -29.41 -33.50
CA PHE A 991 -33.18 -30.24 -32.77
C PHE A 991 -32.24 -31.02 -33.70
N ALA A 992 -32.76 -31.61 -34.78
CA ALA A 992 -31.93 -32.24 -35.79
C ALA A 992 -30.92 -31.24 -36.38
N ALA A 993 -31.37 -30.05 -36.77
CA ALA A 993 -30.52 -29.02 -37.35
C ALA A 993 -29.41 -28.53 -36.38
N ALA A 994 -29.68 -28.49 -35.07
CA ALA A 994 -28.69 -28.12 -34.06
C ALA A 994 -27.55 -29.15 -33.90
N VAL A 995 -27.78 -30.43 -34.16
CA VAL A 995 -26.79 -31.52 -33.95
C VAL A 995 -26.22 -32.12 -35.24
N LEU A 996 -26.91 -31.98 -36.37
CA LEU A 996 -26.55 -32.59 -37.66
C LEU A 996 -25.08 -32.36 -38.12
N PRO A 997 -24.47 -31.16 -37.95
CA PRO A 997 -23.05 -30.97 -38.27
C PRO A 997 -22.10 -31.83 -37.43
N GLN A 998 -22.40 -32.04 -36.15
CA GLN A 998 -21.61 -32.92 -35.28
C GLN A 998 -21.82 -34.39 -35.65
N LEU A 999 -23.07 -34.79 -35.94
CA LEU A 999 -23.34 -36.14 -36.45
C LEU A 999 -22.58 -36.40 -37.75
N HIS A 1000 -22.52 -35.43 -38.66
CA HIS A 1000 -21.85 -35.56 -39.96
C HIS A 1000 -20.32 -35.64 -39.82
N ALA A 1001 -19.72 -34.93 -38.86
CA ALA A 1001 -18.31 -35.03 -38.54
C ALA A 1001 -17.93 -36.44 -38.02
N CYS A 1002 -18.85 -37.11 -37.32
CA CYS A 1002 -18.67 -38.49 -36.85
C CYS A 1002 -19.01 -39.55 -37.91
N ASN A 1003 -20.14 -39.41 -38.60
CA ASN A 1003 -20.58 -40.31 -39.68
C ASN A 1003 -21.58 -39.59 -40.61
N SER A 1004 -21.13 -39.31 -41.83
CA SER A 1004 -21.95 -38.62 -42.84
C SER A 1004 -23.21 -39.37 -43.28
N GLN A 1005 -23.24 -40.70 -43.20
CA GLN A 1005 -24.39 -41.53 -43.58
C GLN A 1005 -25.50 -41.47 -42.51
N VAL A 1006 -25.14 -41.56 -41.23
CA VAL A 1006 -26.09 -41.41 -40.12
C VAL A 1006 -26.65 -39.99 -40.09
N ALA A 1007 -25.82 -38.98 -40.34
CA ALA A 1007 -26.29 -37.60 -40.49
C ALA A 1007 -27.24 -37.43 -41.68
N GLU A 1008 -26.99 -38.09 -42.82
CA GLU A 1008 -27.93 -38.08 -43.94
C GLU A 1008 -29.26 -38.75 -43.57
N GLN A 1009 -29.22 -39.87 -42.83
CA GLN A 1009 -30.43 -40.53 -42.35
C GLN A 1009 -31.26 -39.60 -41.46
N VAL A 1010 -30.63 -38.96 -40.46
CA VAL A 1010 -31.31 -37.99 -39.58
C VAL A 1010 -31.87 -36.82 -40.39
N TYR A 1011 -31.11 -36.26 -41.35
CA TYR A 1011 -31.57 -35.18 -42.21
C TYR A 1011 -32.81 -35.58 -43.03
N GLN A 1012 -32.79 -36.74 -43.69
CA GLN A 1012 -33.92 -37.21 -44.50
C GLN A 1012 -35.14 -37.65 -43.68
N ASN A 1013 -34.97 -38.02 -42.40
CA ASN A 1013 -36.08 -38.39 -41.52
C ASN A 1013 -36.68 -37.20 -40.76
N MET A 1014 -35.92 -36.12 -40.52
CA MET A 1014 -36.33 -35.02 -39.62
C MET A 1014 -36.44 -33.64 -40.25
N ARG A 1015 -36.07 -33.45 -41.53
CA ARG A 1015 -36.33 -32.17 -42.21
C ARG A 1015 -37.83 -31.89 -42.32
N TYR A 1016 -38.25 -30.65 -42.15
CA TYR A 1016 -39.68 -30.32 -41.99
C TYR A 1016 -40.51 -30.72 -43.22
N SER A 1017 -39.93 -30.62 -44.43
CA SER A 1017 -40.56 -31.06 -45.68
C SER A 1017 -40.54 -32.59 -45.90
N ALA A 1018 -40.11 -33.40 -44.93
CA ALA A 1018 -40.10 -34.85 -45.04
C ALA A 1018 -41.53 -35.42 -45.05
N ASP A 1019 -41.82 -36.22 -46.07
CA ASP A 1019 -43.07 -36.94 -46.22
C ASP A 1019 -42.82 -38.35 -46.80
N PRO A 1020 -43.17 -39.43 -46.08
CA PRO A 1020 -43.52 -39.43 -44.65
C PRO A 1020 -42.34 -38.95 -43.79
N ILE A 1021 -42.61 -38.25 -42.69
CA ILE A 1021 -41.58 -37.94 -41.69
C ILE A 1021 -41.24 -39.20 -40.89
N VAL A 1022 -39.99 -39.33 -40.45
CA VAL A 1022 -39.47 -40.53 -39.75
C VAL A 1022 -39.74 -41.82 -40.53
N LYS A 1023 -39.58 -41.76 -41.86
CA LYS A 1023 -39.80 -42.86 -42.82
C LYS A 1023 -39.11 -44.18 -42.47
N ASP A 1024 -37.97 -44.15 -41.77
CA ASP A 1024 -37.19 -45.34 -41.40
C ASP A 1024 -37.61 -45.88 -39.99
N GLY A 1025 -38.56 -45.22 -39.33
CA GLY A 1025 -39.02 -45.51 -37.97
C GLY A 1025 -38.09 -44.96 -36.88
N TYR A 1026 -38.65 -44.44 -35.79
CA TYR A 1026 -37.85 -43.73 -34.77
C TYR A 1026 -36.72 -44.59 -34.18
N LYS A 1027 -36.93 -45.90 -34.04
CA LYS A 1027 -35.95 -46.83 -33.47
C LYS A 1027 -34.67 -46.92 -34.30
N SER A 1028 -34.76 -47.14 -35.61
CA SER A 1028 -33.58 -47.25 -36.48
C SER A 1028 -32.72 -45.98 -36.44
N VAL A 1029 -33.36 -44.81 -36.52
CA VAL A 1029 -32.65 -43.53 -36.47
C VAL A 1029 -32.01 -43.29 -35.10
N VAL A 1030 -32.71 -43.65 -34.01
CA VAL A 1030 -32.18 -43.55 -32.64
C VAL A 1030 -30.98 -44.49 -32.42
N GLU A 1031 -31.08 -45.75 -32.81
CA GLU A 1031 -30.01 -46.76 -32.69
C GLU A 1031 -28.76 -46.31 -33.47
N ASN A 1032 -28.93 -45.82 -34.70
CA ASN A 1032 -27.83 -45.30 -35.51
C ASN A 1032 -27.19 -44.04 -34.91
N VAL A 1033 -27.95 -43.13 -34.30
CA VAL A 1033 -27.38 -41.96 -33.59
C VAL A 1033 -26.70 -42.37 -32.27
N GLN A 1034 -27.24 -43.36 -31.55
CA GLN A 1034 -26.61 -43.93 -30.35
C GLN A 1034 -25.23 -44.55 -30.66
N SER A 1035 -25.05 -45.11 -31.86
CA SER A 1035 -23.73 -45.61 -32.30
C SER A 1035 -22.63 -44.54 -32.36
N LEU A 1036 -22.99 -43.26 -32.49
CA LEU A 1036 -22.04 -42.14 -32.58
C LEU A 1036 -21.64 -41.54 -31.23
N PHE A 1037 -22.24 -41.99 -30.13
CA PHE A 1037 -22.00 -41.44 -28.79
C PHE A 1037 -20.50 -41.36 -28.41
N PRO A 1038 -19.65 -42.38 -28.66
CA PRO A 1038 -18.22 -42.29 -28.35
C PRO A 1038 -17.49 -41.19 -29.14
N CYS A 1039 -17.87 -40.94 -30.40
CA CYS A 1039 -17.29 -39.86 -31.21
C CYS A 1039 -17.75 -38.47 -30.75
N LEU A 1040 -18.97 -38.38 -30.22
CA LEU A 1040 -19.53 -37.17 -29.61
C LEU A 1040 -19.06 -36.97 -28.14
N ASN A 1041 -18.11 -37.77 -27.65
CA ASN A 1041 -17.60 -37.79 -26.28
C ASN A 1041 -18.70 -37.92 -25.20
N ILE A 1042 -19.72 -38.73 -25.48
CA ILE A 1042 -20.83 -39.05 -24.57
C ILE A 1042 -21.07 -40.57 -24.54
N ASN A 1043 -21.98 -41.01 -23.68
CA ASN A 1043 -22.38 -42.42 -23.55
C ASN A 1043 -23.87 -42.54 -23.19
N GLY A 1044 -24.38 -43.76 -23.08
CA GLY A 1044 -25.79 -44.00 -22.74
C GLY A 1044 -26.20 -43.53 -21.34
N SER A 1045 -25.27 -43.41 -20.38
CA SER A 1045 -25.59 -42.86 -19.04
C SER A 1045 -25.77 -41.34 -19.07
N HIS A 1046 -25.03 -40.65 -19.94
CA HIS A 1046 -25.16 -39.21 -20.16
C HIS A 1046 -26.48 -38.83 -20.83
N VAL A 1047 -27.02 -39.67 -21.72
CA VAL A 1047 -28.27 -39.39 -22.45
C VAL A 1047 -29.52 -39.89 -21.74
N GLY A 1048 -29.45 -41.00 -20.98
CA GLY A 1048 -30.59 -41.54 -20.22
C GLY A 1048 -31.59 -42.35 -21.07
N ALA A 1049 -32.78 -42.57 -20.54
CA ALA A 1049 -33.85 -43.39 -21.13
C ALA A 1049 -35.14 -42.58 -21.32
N TYR A 1050 -35.47 -42.23 -22.58
CA TYR A 1050 -36.65 -41.42 -22.87
C TYR A 1050 -37.94 -42.11 -22.41
N SER A 1051 -38.72 -41.42 -21.59
CA SER A 1051 -40.00 -41.91 -21.08
C SER A 1051 -41.14 -40.93 -21.40
N GLU A 1052 -42.29 -41.47 -21.80
CA GLU A 1052 -43.51 -40.70 -22.07
C GLU A 1052 -44.67 -41.38 -21.32
N SER A 1053 -45.45 -40.61 -20.56
CA SER A 1053 -46.56 -41.12 -19.72
C SER A 1053 -46.18 -42.30 -18.80
N GLY A 1054 -44.94 -42.32 -18.28
CA GLY A 1054 -44.42 -43.38 -17.40
C GLY A 1054 -43.98 -44.67 -18.10
N LYS A 1055 -44.08 -44.74 -19.43
CA LYS A 1055 -43.59 -45.85 -20.26
C LYS A 1055 -42.22 -45.47 -20.83
N VAL A 1056 -41.21 -46.33 -20.65
CA VAL A 1056 -39.92 -46.19 -21.34
C VAL A 1056 -40.15 -46.43 -22.84
N ILE A 1057 -39.75 -45.46 -23.66
CA ILE A 1057 -39.95 -45.45 -25.12
C ILE A 1057 -38.64 -45.76 -25.84
N ILE A 1058 -37.56 -45.10 -25.43
CA ILE A 1058 -36.19 -45.38 -25.88
C ILE A 1058 -35.41 -45.84 -24.65
N PRO A 1059 -34.95 -47.10 -24.60
CA PRO A 1059 -34.12 -47.56 -23.51
C PRO A 1059 -32.77 -46.83 -23.52
N ARG A 1060 -32.20 -46.63 -22.32
CA ARG A 1060 -30.79 -46.29 -22.18
C ARG A 1060 -29.96 -47.44 -22.75
N VAL A 1061 -29.01 -47.14 -23.64
CA VAL A 1061 -28.02 -48.13 -24.08
C VAL A 1061 -27.02 -48.36 -22.95
N GLU A 1062 -26.86 -49.64 -22.58
CA GLU A 1062 -25.76 -50.09 -21.74
C GLU A 1062 -24.58 -50.45 -22.64
N GLY A 1063 -23.49 -49.67 -22.57
CA GLY A 1063 -22.33 -49.89 -23.42
C GLY A 1063 -21.20 -48.92 -23.07
N ALA A 1064 -20.03 -49.50 -22.80
CA ALA A 1064 -18.72 -48.90 -22.56
C ALA A 1064 -18.63 -47.73 -21.57
N GLU A 1065 -17.66 -47.81 -20.65
CA GLU A 1065 -17.06 -46.59 -20.11
C GLU A 1065 -16.52 -45.76 -21.29
N LEU A 1066 -16.66 -44.44 -21.22
CA LEU A 1066 -15.83 -43.58 -22.07
C LEU A 1066 -14.37 -43.95 -21.82
N PRO A 1067 -13.50 -44.03 -22.84
CA PRO A 1067 -12.07 -44.25 -22.62
C PRO A 1067 -11.58 -43.12 -21.69
N GLY A 1068 -11.34 -43.47 -20.43
CA GLY A 1068 -11.28 -42.49 -19.36
C GLY A 1068 -10.16 -41.49 -19.57
N SER A 1069 -10.32 -40.27 -19.07
CA SER A 1069 -9.26 -39.26 -18.99
C SER A 1069 -8.23 -39.59 -17.90
N ASN A 1070 -7.83 -40.86 -17.83
CA ASN A 1070 -6.68 -41.38 -17.11
C ASN A 1070 -5.57 -41.61 -18.15
N ASP A 1071 -4.30 -41.52 -17.75
CA ASP A 1071 -3.15 -41.80 -18.60
C ASP A 1071 -3.13 -43.26 -19.10
N ALA A 1072 -3.80 -43.52 -20.24
CA ALA A 1072 -3.99 -44.86 -20.80
C ALA A 1072 -3.20 -45.12 -22.10
N SER A 1073 -2.30 -44.21 -22.50
CA SER A 1073 -1.28 -44.47 -23.53
C SER A 1073 -0.15 -45.38 -23.02
N CYS A 1074 -0.40 -46.25 -22.03
CA CYS A 1074 0.65 -47.07 -21.41
C CYS A 1074 0.18 -48.40 -20.76
N SER A 1075 -0.74 -49.15 -21.38
CA SER A 1075 -1.14 -50.49 -20.91
C SER A 1075 -1.24 -51.57 -21.99
N ASN A 1076 -0.23 -51.69 -22.87
CA ASN A 1076 0.20 -52.99 -23.43
C ASN A 1076 1.55 -53.01 -24.22
N GLY A 1077 2.32 -51.92 -24.25
CA GLY A 1077 3.68 -51.92 -24.85
C GLY A 1077 4.75 -52.68 -24.05
N TRP A 1078 4.45 -53.03 -22.78
CA TRP A 1078 5.40 -53.49 -21.75
C TRP A 1078 6.00 -54.90 -21.90
N LYS A 1079 6.01 -55.46 -23.12
CA LYS A 1079 6.88 -56.61 -23.47
C LYS A 1079 7.78 -56.37 -24.70
N VAL A 1080 7.74 -55.18 -25.32
CA VAL A 1080 8.61 -54.86 -26.47
C VAL A 1080 9.30 -53.49 -26.30
N THR A 1081 8.61 -52.46 -25.79
CA THR A 1081 9.21 -51.11 -25.66
C THR A 1081 10.16 -50.96 -24.48
N GLY A 1082 10.06 -51.81 -23.44
CA GLY A 1082 10.97 -51.78 -22.29
C GLY A 1082 12.44 -52.04 -22.68
N ILE A 1083 12.68 -52.95 -23.62
CA ILE A 1083 14.02 -53.23 -24.14
C ILE A 1083 14.55 -52.00 -24.92
N LEU A 1084 13.70 -51.36 -25.73
CA LEU A 1084 14.07 -50.16 -26.49
C LEU A 1084 14.34 -48.94 -25.60
N PHE A 1085 13.55 -48.71 -24.54
CA PHE A 1085 13.82 -47.62 -23.59
C PHE A 1085 15.08 -47.87 -22.75
N ILE A 1086 15.35 -49.12 -22.36
CA ILE A 1086 16.62 -49.49 -21.69
C ILE A 1086 17.80 -49.26 -22.64
N ILE A 1087 17.69 -49.67 -23.92
CA ILE A 1087 18.73 -49.41 -24.94
C ILE A 1087 18.91 -47.89 -25.15
N LEU A 1088 17.84 -47.11 -25.29
CA LEU A 1088 17.94 -45.66 -25.49
C LEU A 1088 18.53 -44.96 -24.27
N PHE A 1089 18.18 -45.39 -23.05
CA PHE A 1089 18.72 -44.83 -21.81
C PHE A 1089 20.19 -45.22 -21.61
N ILE A 1090 20.58 -46.46 -21.94
CA ILE A 1090 21.99 -46.89 -21.97
C ILE A 1090 22.79 -46.08 -23.01
N LEU A 1091 22.22 -45.81 -24.18
CA LEU A 1091 22.84 -44.95 -25.21
C LEU A 1091 22.94 -43.48 -24.76
N LEU A 1092 21.94 -42.94 -24.06
CA LEU A 1092 21.94 -41.56 -23.54
C LEU A 1092 22.93 -41.40 -22.36
N VAL A 1093 22.92 -42.34 -21.41
CA VAL A 1093 23.91 -42.41 -20.33
C VAL A 1093 25.31 -42.61 -20.93
N GLY A 1094 25.46 -43.46 -21.95
CA GLY A 1094 26.70 -43.61 -22.71
C GLY A 1094 27.16 -42.31 -23.37
N PHE A 1095 26.27 -41.57 -24.03
CA PHE A 1095 26.60 -40.27 -24.66
C PHE A 1095 26.99 -39.20 -23.62
N VAL A 1096 26.30 -39.16 -22.47
CA VAL A 1096 26.64 -38.27 -21.36
C VAL A 1096 27.98 -38.67 -20.74
N SER A 1097 28.24 -39.97 -20.52
CA SER A 1097 29.52 -40.49 -20.04
C SER A 1097 30.67 -40.16 -21.00
N ILE A 1098 30.47 -40.31 -22.32
CA ILE A 1098 31.47 -39.93 -23.34
C ILE A 1098 31.72 -38.41 -23.32
N ARG A 1099 30.68 -37.58 -23.18
CA ARG A 1099 30.84 -36.12 -23.03
C ARG A 1099 31.55 -35.72 -21.74
N PHE A 1100 31.34 -36.46 -20.64
CA PHE A 1100 32.03 -36.23 -19.37
C PHE A 1100 33.50 -36.70 -19.41
N TYR A 1101 33.77 -37.84 -20.06
CA TYR A 1101 35.11 -38.38 -20.28
C TYR A 1101 35.96 -37.44 -21.15
N CYS A 1102 35.41 -36.98 -22.29
CA CYS A 1102 36.09 -36.03 -23.17
C CYS A 1102 36.33 -34.66 -22.51
N ARG A 1103 35.47 -34.22 -21.58
CA ARG A 1103 35.70 -32.99 -20.79
C ARG A 1103 36.69 -33.16 -19.64
N ARG A 1104 37.03 -34.38 -19.23
CA ARG A 1104 37.96 -34.65 -18.12
C ARG A 1104 39.43 -34.75 -18.58
N ASN A 1105 39.67 -35.15 -19.82
CA ASN A 1105 41.03 -35.32 -20.39
C ASN A 1105 41.63 -34.06 -21.06
N GLN A 1106 41.12 -32.85 -20.77
CA GLN A 1106 41.67 -31.60 -21.34
C GLN A 1106 42.28 -30.63 -20.31
N LYS A 1107 42.48 -31.05 -19.06
CA LYS A 1107 43.25 -30.31 -18.04
C LYS A 1107 43.99 -31.24 -17.07
N MET A 1108 45.15 -31.77 -17.47
CA MET A 1108 46.37 -31.90 -16.63
C MET A 1108 47.53 -32.49 -17.47
N HIS A 1109 48.54 -31.65 -17.69
CA HIS A 1109 49.91 -31.83 -18.21
C HIS A 1109 50.30 -30.41 -18.71
N ASP A 1110 51.33 -29.68 -18.30
CA ASP A 1110 52.44 -29.81 -17.33
C ASP A 1110 52.96 -28.36 -17.02
N ILE A 1111 53.73 -27.98 -15.98
CA ILE A 1111 54.36 -28.66 -14.82
C ILE A 1111 54.64 -27.62 -13.68
N ASP A 1112 54.62 -28.07 -12.40
CA ASP A 1112 55.56 -27.83 -11.25
C ASP A 1112 56.17 -26.41 -10.94
N LEU A 1113 56.55 -25.97 -9.72
CA LEU A 1113 57.10 -26.60 -8.49
C LEU A 1113 56.73 -25.87 -7.16
N THR A 1114 56.77 -26.59 -6.02
CA THR A 1114 56.96 -26.14 -4.59
C THR A 1114 55.96 -25.12 -3.97
N SER A 1115 55.07 -25.47 -3.02
CA SER A 1115 55.23 -25.77 -1.55
C SER A 1115 55.39 -24.51 -0.65
N GLN A 1116 54.76 -24.35 0.54
CA GLN A 1116 54.20 -25.28 1.55
C GLN A 1116 52.87 -24.79 2.20
N THR A 1117 52.29 -25.59 3.10
CA THR A 1117 51.07 -25.36 3.94
C THR A 1117 51.47 -25.09 5.43
N PRO A 1118 50.62 -25.10 6.50
CA PRO A 1118 49.14 -25.23 6.62
C PRO A 1118 48.42 -24.31 7.66
N ASN A 1119 47.07 -24.23 7.62
CA ASN A 1119 46.10 -24.53 8.72
C ASN A 1119 44.68 -23.95 8.52
N SER A 1120 43.69 -24.46 9.29
CA SER A 1120 42.23 -24.24 9.21
C SER A 1120 41.59 -24.47 10.62
N PRO A 1121 40.26 -24.67 10.89
CA PRO A 1121 39.01 -24.65 10.06
C PRO A 1121 37.72 -24.05 10.75
N SER A 1122 36.55 -24.20 10.07
CA SER A 1122 35.17 -24.47 10.60
C SER A 1122 34.35 -23.33 11.30
N VAL A 1123 33.00 -23.34 11.49
CA VAL A 1123 31.87 -24.33 11.34
C VAL A 1123 30.61 -23.71 10.64
N ARG A 1124 29.59 -24.55 10.33
CA ARG A 1124 28.45 -24.44 9.38
C ARG A 1124 27.03 -24.17 9.97
N HIS A 1125 26.08 -23.81 9.07
CA HIS A 1125 24.61 -24.20 9.00
C HIS A 1125 23.63 -23.71 10.11
N ALA A 1126 22.28 -23.79 10.03
CA ALA A 1126 21.30 -24.41 9.08
C ALA A 1126 19.98 -23.59 8.93
N SER A 1127 18.92 -24.14 8.30
CA SER A 1127 17.60 -23.49 8.02
C SER A 1127 16.40 -24.49 7.93
N VAL A 1128 15.17 -24.00 7.67
CA VAL A 1128 13.93 -24.66 7.09
C VAL A 1128 12.66 -24.85 7.98
N ASP A 1129 11.60 -24.11 7.62
CA ASP A 1129 10.13 -24.33 7.45
C ASP A 1129 9.19 -25.29 8.29
N ARG A 1130 8.07 -24.67 8.75
CA ARG A 1130 6.60 -24.95 8.51
C ARG A 1130 5.71 -25.95 9.32
N TYR A 1131 4.45 -25.46 9.49
CA TYR A 1131 3.09 -26.08 9.41
C TYR A 1131 2.31 -26.66 10.62
N ALA A 1132 1.04 -26.20 10.69
CA ALA A 1132 -0.24 -26.93 10.90
C ALA A 1132 -0.69 -27.55 12.25
N SER A 1133 -1.51 -26.77 12.98
CA SER A 1133 -2.87 -27.11 13.51
C SER A 1133 -3.22 -28.46 14.21
N ALA A 1134 -3.62 -28.30 15.49
CA ALA A 1134 -4.89 -28.75 16.09
C ALA A 1134 -5.07 -30.16 16.72
N SER A 1135 -5.98 -30.18 17.72
CA SER A 1135 -6.71 -31.34 18.29
C SER A 1135 -5.92 -32.39 19.08
N GLY A 1136 -5.92 -32.28 20.42
CA GLY A 1136 -5.47 -33.34 21.32
C GLY A 1136 -6.63 -33.98 22.10
N ILE A 1137 -6.80 -35.31 21.99
CA ILE A 1137 -7.64 -36.12 22.88
C ILE A 1137 -6.82 -37.33 23.38
N GLN A 1138 -6.63 -37.34 24.71
CA GLN A 1138 -6.38 -38.45 25.64
C GLN A 1138 -5.73 -39.81 25.24
N LEU A 1139 -4.81 -40.21 26.13
CA LEU A 1139 -4.50 -41.56 26.63
C LEU A 1139 -3.64 -42.51 25.76
N GLY A 1140 -2.54 -42.97 26.37
CA GLY A 1140 -1.62 -43.99 25.86
C GLY A 1140 -0.24 -43.91 26.54
N MET A 1141 0.01 -44.76 27.55
CA MET A 1141 1.33 -44.96 28.16
C MET A 1141 2.06 -46.16 27.52
N VAL A 1142 3.31 -46.41 27.95
CA VAL A 1142 4.12 -47.63 27.75
C VAL A 1142 4.83 -47.74 26.38
N ASP A 1143 6.13 -48.09 26.28
CA ASP A 1143 7.28 -47.85 27.18
C ASP A 1143 8.61 -48.05 26.42
N ASP A 1144 9.69 -47.54 27.00
CA ASP A 1144 11.08 -48.03 27.03
C ASP A 1144 11.83 -48.62 25.79
N LYS A 1145 13.10 -48.17 25.67
CA LYS A 1145 14.28 -48.83 25.02
C LYS A 1145 14.30 -49.11 23.51
N ALA A 1146 15.48 -49.25 22.88
CA ALA A 1146 16.82 -48.64 23.08
C ALA A 1146 17.77 -49.16 21.99
N LEU A 1147 18.68 -48.31 21.47
CA LEU A 1147 20.07 -48.66 21.15
C LEU A 1147 20.83 -47.41 20.65
N ASN A 1148 21.88 -47.02 21.39
CA ASN A 1148 22.80 -45.94 21.02
C ASN A 1148 24.09 -46.54 20.44
N VAL A 1149 24.68 -45.87 19.44
CA VAL A 1149 26.07 -45.37 19.48
C VAL A 1149 26.08 -43.98 18.85
#